data_AF-A0A397I7Z5-F1
#
_entry.id   AF-A0A397I7Z5-F1
#
_cell.length_a   1.000
_cell.length_b   1.000
_cell.length_c   1.000
_cell.angle_alpha   90.00
_cell.angle_beta   90.00
_cell.angle_gamma   90.00
#
_symmetry.space_group_name_H-M   'P 1'
#
loop_
_entity.id
_entity.type
_entity.pdbx_description
1 polymer ?
#
loop_
_entity_poly.entity_id
_entity_poly.type
_entity_poly.pdbx_seq_one_letter_code
_entity_poly.pdbx_strand_id
1 'polypeptide(L)'
;MSRKKNSGPCSVQNCSLQVSRFRQITLLAYRKAQNNGSFKFYPYLKIGEQLCHIHYLSIVETDRYQKSKTQEPKSYSFIEQVSMLTKGLYMQRGNIELDPIHFQQMIVESDPRLQGFFDKLEKALIPDKRSLYNKIEAKKTIVSLCYIMAGIRNKFANDFKLEVGLYLSASGASHIAIDTLNSIGLSACYTTINNFKRKLANEHPLKIREFFSEQKNYLYVYNLDDYHDIHEKRRPNTTTLSTAKHMATCICKQVSACAPVPIIFNGSSIHNPVNIDASNICFRLINQYHGTFDTSYTNCKKQWLVNGRPDINNFDKIELLTVHFYDDAIAERKEERSMKGVRLIGFQEKNLHSMNDYVSALQLILNIDNDTGILYNRVAPLVADWPGQLFIRKAITNLYKDNSQYSIPSRINSFIPILGPLHVSLNSREHVLIIYYTFFQKLFHFVFGKRKILAKKPKPWRINLLLDLAYNGWCKIRETILTKFGNICKDIEYRMVLDLLDNIIPATLDIYAILFRSGSFNEYVETIFRIWTFALRWKRHNYNKAPLAFLSDIFYWEDTNHPFIEVVKLFLVNFNDYYVENYHSKIRAHTNTNNNVDNIIKQAFVIDERNQCEIKNIFEKTKTYPYKLSSLNLLTEKTSLFLLEYFQEIFKNSGKSKLHKTKKKIECKLITLGVTVDSRCLPTGFSTSVPPSPDTCDRCHKKLDNGEVLTCGHGYHYECYQILEYGCRYCEEYYKRGIYSNVKSFLERLEKGPNILTSEEREEREDILVEENEIIEEIEINESQEVHEKFLRSLNYVNAW
;
A
#
# COMPACT_ATOMS: atom_id res chain seq x y z
N MET A 1 -30.54 60.00 -68.49
CA MET A 1 -30.18 60.80 -67.29
C MET A 1 -28.78 60.42 -66.84
N SER A 2 -27.84 61.37 -66.81
CA SER A 2 -26.49 61.14 -66.30
C SER A 2 -26.57 60.76 -64.81
N ARG A 3 -25.94 59.65 -64.40
CA ARG A 3 -25.84 59.31 -62.97
C ARG A 3 -24.94 60.37 -62.32
N LYS A 4 -25.51 61.28 -61.52
CA LYS A 4 -24.73 62.20 -60.67
C LYS A 4 -23.65 61.39 -59.94
N LYS A 5 -22.38 61.67 -60.23
CA LYS A 5 -21.25 61.09 -59.49
C LYS A 5 -21.24 61.75 -58.11
N ASN A 6 -21.40 60.94 -57.07
CA ASN A 6 -21.25 61.40 -55.68
C ASN A 6 -19.78 61.67 -55.41
N SER A 7 -19.42 62.93 -55.13
CA SER A 7 -18.05 63.42 -55.04
C SER A 7 -17.49 63.58 -53.63
N GLY A 8 -18.23 63.17 -52.59
CA GLY A 8 -17.80 63.30 -51.18
C GLY A 8 -17.87 64.74 -50.65
N PRO A 9 -17.63 64.98 -49.35
CA PRO A 9 -17.07 64.05 -48.33
C PRO A 9 -18.12 63.17 -47.62
N CYS A 10 -17.63 62.22 -46.83
CA CYS A 10 -18.48 61.32 -46.01
C CYS A 10 -19.04 62.08 -44.81
N SER A 11 -20.36 62.03 -44.60
CA SER A 11 -21.07 62.74 -43.53
C SER A 11 -20.90 62.13 -42.13
N VAL A 12 -20.13 61.04 -41.97
CA VAL A 12 -19.76 60.50 -40.66
C VAL A 12 -18.68 61.40 -40.05
N GLN A 13 -18.93 61.96 -38.87
CA GLN A 13 -17.98 62.80 -38.14
C GLN A 13 -16.64 62.05 -37.95
N ASN A 14 -15.52 62.76 -38.14
CA ASN A 14 -14.15 62.23 -38.04
C ASN A 14 -13.80 61.09 -39.02
N CYS A 15 -14.50 60.98 -40.15
CA CYS A 15 -14.14 60.02 -41.21
C CYS A 15 -12.82 60.41 -41.91
N SER A 16 -11.72 59.75 -41.54
CA SER A 16 -10.38 59.91 -42.15
C SER A 16 -10.10 58.98 -43.34
N LEU A 17 -11.11 58.21 -43.77
CA LEU A 17 -10.95 57.23 -44.84
C LEU A 17 -10.80 57.91 -46.22
N GLN A 18 -9.65 57.69 -46.88
CA GLN A 18 -9.46 58.10 -48.28
C GLN A 18 -10.14 57.09 -49.22
N VAL A 19 -11.34 57.43 -49.70
CA VAL A 19 -12.13 56.55 -50.57
C VAL A 19 -12.74 57.36 -51.72
N SER A 20 -12.73 56.78 -52.93
CA SER A 20 -13.22 57.42 -54.16
C SER A 20 -14.68 57.09 -54.51
N ARG A 21 -15.37 56.31 -53.66
CA ARG A 21 -16.76 55.86 -53.88
C ARG A 21 -17.67 56.29 -52.74
N PHE A 22 -18.65 57.12 -53.08
CA PHE A 22 -19.66 57.63 -52.15
C PHE A 22 -21.07 57.19 -52.57
N ARG A 23 -21.91 56.94 -51.57
CA ARG A 23 -23.31 56.57 -51.75
C ARG A 23 -24.17 57.54 -50.95
N GLN A 24 -25.20 58.07 -51.62
CA GLN A 24 -26.16 58.93 -50.96
C GLN A 24 -27.08 58.11 -50.05
N ILE A 25 -27.42 58.66 -48.90
CA ILE A 25 -28.44 58.14 -47.99
C ILE A 25 -29.80 58.45 -48.63
N THR A 26 -30.33 57.50 -49.39
CA THR A 26 -31.70 57.57 -49.92
C THR A 26 -32.71 57.25 -48.82
N LEU A 27 -33.99 57.60 -49.02
CA LEU A 27 -35.06 57.24 -48.09
C LEU A 27 -35.11 55.73 -47.82
N LEU A 28 -34.82 54.90 -48.83
CA LEU A 28 -34.76 53.45 -48.70
C LEU A 28 -33.56 53.01 -47.84
N ALA A 29 -32.38 53.59 -48.06
CA ALA A 29 -31.19 53.31 -47.26
C ALA A 29 -31.35 53.73 -45.79
N TYR A 30 -32.01 54.88 -45.56
CA TYR A 30 -32.32 55.39 -44.23
C TYR A 30 -33.26 54.44 -43.47
N ARG A 31 -34.37 54.02 -44.09
CA ARG A 31 -35.29 53.03 -43.49
C ARG A 31 -34.62 51.70 -43.20
N LYS A 32 -33.76 51.22 -44.12
CA LYS A 32 -33.01 49.98 -43.94
C LYS A 32 -32.06 50.05 -42.74
N ALA A 33 -31.32 51.14 -42.59
CA ALA A 33 -30.44 51.34 -41.45
C ALA A 33 -31.19 51.53 -40.12
N GLN A 34 -32.39 52.14 -40.13
CA GLN A 34 -33.25 52.21 -38.94
C GLN A 34 -33.75 50.83 -38.52
N ASN A 35 -34.20 50.00 -39.47
CA ASN A 35 -34.66 48.63 -39.20
C ASN A 35 -33.53 47.75 -38.65
N ASN A 36 -32.30 47.94 -39.13
CA ASN A 36 -31.12 47.22 -38.64
C ASN A 36 -30.58 47.78 -37.31
N GLY A 37 -31.19 48.83 -36.75
CA GLY A 37 -30.82 49.44 -35.47
C GLY A 37 -29.50 50.24 -35.45
N SER A 38 -28.76 50.26 -36.56
CA SER A 38 -27.44 50.88 -36.70
C SER A 38 -27.48 52.41 -36.68
N PHE A 39 -28.59 53.01 -37.10
CA PHE A 39 -28.74 54.47 -37.18
C PHE A 39 -28.84 55.16 -35.81
N LYS A 40 -29.18 54.41 -34.74
CA LYS A 40 -29.23 54.94 -33.35
C LYS A 40 -27.90 55.54 -32.91
N PHE A 41 -26.79 55.04 -33.44
CA PHE A 41 -25.43 55.51 -33.14
C PHE A 41 -24.99 56.69 -34.01
N TYR A 42 -25.78 57.06 -35.01
CA TYR A 42 -25.50 58.16 -35.95
C TYR A 42 -26.72 59.07 -36.14
N PRO A 43 -27.30 59.64 -35.06
CA PRO A 43 -28.57 60.36 -35.11
C PRO A 43 -28.51 61.66 -35.92
N TYR A 44 -27.30 62.16 -36.20
CA TYR A 44 -27.07 63.39 -36.95
C TYR A 44 -27.13 63.21 -38.48
N LEU A 45 -27.11 61.98 -39.00
CA LEU A 45 -27.12 61.72 -40.44
C LEU A 45 -28.51 61.93 -41.05
N LYS A 46 -28.59 62.62 -42.20
CA LYS A 46 -29.87 62.97 -42.87
C LYS A 46 -30.00 62.36 -44.27
N ILE A 47 -31.24 62.16 -44.71
CA ILE A 47 -31.54 61.74 -46.08
C ILE A 47 -31.01 62.81 -47.05
N GLY A 48 -30.30 62.36 -48.09
CA GLY A 48 -29.64 63.22 -49.06
C GLY A 48 -28.14 63.42 -48.83
N GLU A 49 -27.63 63.09 -47.65
CA GLU A 49 -26.19 63.13 -47.33
C GLU A 49 -25.43 61.95 -47.93
N GLN A 50 -24.09 62.01 -47.97
CA GLN A 50 -23.26 61.00 -48.62
C GLN A 50 -22.40 60.25 -47.60
N LEU A 51 -22.37 58.93 -47.71
CA LEU A 51 -21.48 58.06 -46.95
C LEU A 51 -20.40 57.51 -47.89
N CYS A 52 -19.16 57.41 -47.41
CA CYS A 52 -18.17 56.62 -48.11
C CYS A 52 -18.62 55.16 -48.17
N HIS A 53 -18.13 54.40 -49.14
CA HIS A 53 -18.61 53.05 -49.38
C HIS A 53 -18.50 52.14 -48.15
N ILE A 54 -17.44 52.30 -47.35
CA ILE A 54 -17.20 51.51 -46.13
C ILE A 54 -18.26 51.82 -45.07
N HIS A 55 -18.51 53.10 -44.77
CA HIS A 55 -19.55 53.51 -43.83
C HIS A 55 -20.96 53.16 -44.32
N TYR A 56 -21.19 53.24 -45.64
CA TYR A 56 -22.46 52.78 -46.20
C TYR A 56 -22.68 51.29 -45.94
N LEU A 57 -21.64 50.45 -46.09
CA LEU A 57 -21.74 49.03 -45.79
C LEU A 57 -21.95 48.79 -44.30
N SER A 58 -21.20 49.46 -43.42
CA SER A 58 -21.32 49.24 -41.97
C SER A 58 -22.60 49.80 -41.35
N ILE A 59 -23.23 50.82 -41.96
CA ILE A 59 -24.44 51.46 -41.43
C ILE A 59 -25.70 50.93 -42.12
N VAL A 60 -25.70 50.76 -43.45
CA VAL A 60 -26.91 50.43 -44.22
C VAL A 60 -26.99 48.96 -44.63
N GLU A 61 -25.84 48.32 -44.89
CA GLU A 61 -25.74 46.92 -45.36
C GLU A 61 -24.94 46.07 -44.35
N THR A 62 -25.31 46.16 -43.06
CA THR A 62 -24.61 45.52 -41.93
C THR A 62 -24.33 44.03 -42.16
N ASP A 63 -25.26 43.32 -42.79
CA ASP A 63 -25.16 41.89 -43.06
C ASP A 63 -24.05 41.56 -44.10
N ARG A 64 -23.80 42.49 -45.04
CA ARG A 64 -22.69 42.40 -46.00
C ARG A 64 -21.37 42.84 -45.37
N TYR A 65 -21.40 43.81 -44.45
CA TYR A 65 -20.22 44.24 -43.72
C TYR A 65 -19.70 43.14 -42.77
N GLN A 66 -20.58 42.44 -42.06
CA GLN A 66 -20.21 41.29 -41.22
C GLN A 66 -19.60 40.14 -42.03
N LYS A 67 -20.15 39.83 -43.22
CA LYS A 67 -19.54 38.86 -44.16
C LYS A 67 -18.15 39.26 -44.67
N SER A 68 -17.81 40.55 -44.66
CA SER A 68 -16.47 41.04 -45.08
C SER A 68 -15.42 41.06 -43.96
N LYS A 69 -15.84 40.95 -42.68
CA LYS A 69 -14.95 40.92 -41.50
C LYS A 69 -14.64 39.52 -40.97
N THR A 70 -15.36 38.49 -41.41
CA THR A 70 -14.90 37.11 -41.27
C THR A 70 -13.77 36.87 -42.27
N GLN A 71 -12.53 37.20 -41.87
CA GLN A 71 -11.39 36.44 -42.36
C GLN A 71 -11.68 34.97 -42.03
N GLU A 72 -11.81 34.12 -43.04
CA GLU A 72 -11.81 32.68 -42.81
C GLU A 72 -10.61 32.35 -41.90
N PRO A 73 -10.79 31.61 -40.79
CA PRO A 73 -9.65 31.15 -40.02
C PRO A 73 -8.76 30.40 -41.00
N LYS A 74 -7.49 30.82 -41.14
CA LYS A 74 -6.50 30.16 -42.01
C LYS A 74 -6.61 28.65 -41.77
N SER A 75 -7.21 27.93 -42.72
CA SER A 75 -7.37 26.49 -42.63
C SER A 75 -6.03 25.87 -42.97
N TYR A 76 -5.26 25.52 -41.94
CA TYR A 76 -4.00 24.82 -42.14
C TYR A 76 -4.28 23.42 -42.69
N SER A 77 -3.54 23.03 -43.71
CA SER A 77 -3.57 21.67 -44.22
C SER A 77 -3.09 20.69 -43.16
N PHE A 78 -3.53 19.43 -43.23
CA PHE A 78 -3.07 18.39 -42.31
C PHE A 78 -1.54 18.27 -42.27
N ILE A 79 -0.88 18.41 -43.42
CA ILE A 79 0.59 18.34 -43.54
C ILE A 79 1.25 19.48 -42.75
N GLU A 80 0.72 20.71 -42.85
CA GLU A 80 1.23 21.85 -42.10
C GLU A 80 1.04 21.67 -40.59
N GLN A 81 -0.14 21.18 -40.17
CA GLN A 81 -0.43 20.91 -38.76
C GLN A 81 0.47 19.82 -38.18
N VAL A 82 0.71 18.71 -38.90
CA VAL A 82 1.69 17.69 -38.47
C VAL A 82 3.11 18.27 -38.41
N SER A 83 3.44 19.23 -39.28
CA SER A 83 4.72 19.92 -39.25
C SER A 83 4.92 20.80 -38.01
N MET A 84 3.88 21.53 -37.63
CA MET A 84 3.85 22.32 -36.41
C MET A 84 3.92 21.42 -35.18
N LEU A 85 3.14 20.33 -35.15
CA LEU A 85 3.18 19.32 -34.09
C LEU A 85 4.58 18.74 -33.90
N THR A 86 5.26 18.37 -34.99
CA THR A 86 6.63 17.81 -34.92
C THR A 86 7.61 18.78 -34.27
N LYS A 87 7.49 20.08 -34.56
CA LYS A 87 8.35 21.11 -33.95
C LYS A 87 8.02 21.31 -32.47
N GLY A 88 6.73 21.36 -32.12
CA GLY A 88 6.29 21.47 -30.73
C GLY A 88 6.83 20.31 -29.88
N LEU A 89 6.65 19.07 -30.35
CA LEU A 89 7.14 17.89 -29.64
C LEU A 89 8.67 17.83 -29.56
N TYR A 90 9.40 18.28 -30.59
CA TYR A 90 10.87 18.34 -30.54
C TYR A 90 11.36 19.29 -29.43
N MET A 91 10.67 20.40 -29.20
CA MET A 91 11.00 21.33 -28.12
C MET A 91 10.66 20.75 -26.74
N GLN A 92 9.63 19.90 -26.66
CA GLN A 92 9.20 19.19 -25.44
C GLN A 92 9.91 17.85 -25.22
N ARG A 93 10.98 17.54 -25.99
CA ARG A 93 11.74 16.29 -25.82
C ARG A 93 12.24 16.14 -24.38
N GLY A 94 12.22 14.92 -23.86
CA GLY A 94 12.57 14.59 -22.48
C GLY A 94 11.38 14.41 -21.54
N ASN A 95 10.22 15.03 -21.82
CA ASN A 95 9.00 14.90 -21.02
C ASN A 95 7.81 14.53 -21.91
N ILE A 96 7.34 13.28 -21.83
CA ILE A 96 6.21 12.81 -22.65
C ILE A 96 4.91 13.04 -21.90
N GLU A 97 4.04 13.90 -22.43
CA GLU A 97 2.67 14.02 -21.97
C GLU A 97 1.77 13.06 -22.76
N LEU A 98 1.07 12.17 -22.07
CA LEU A 98 0.24 11.12 -22.64
C LEU A 98 -1.23 11.23 -22.23
N ASP A 99 -1.56 12.06 -21.23
CA ASP A 99 -2.94 12.40 -20.92
C ASP A 99 -3.54 13.23 -22.06
N PRO A 100 -4.70 12.84 -22.63
CA PRO A 100 -5.26 13.55 -23.78
C PRO A 100 -5.56 15.04 -23.55
N ILE A 101 -5.97 15.43 -22.34
CA ILE A 101 -6.35 16.82 -22.03
C ILE A 101 -5.08 17.66 -21.92
N HIS A 102 -4.12 17.22 -21.11
CA HIS A 102 -2.85 17.93 -20.96
C HIS A 102 -2.05 17.94 -22.26
N PHE A 103 -2.07 16.84 -23.03
CA PHE A 103 -1.42 16.78 -24.33
C PHE A 103 -2.00 17.82 -25.30
N GLN A 104 -3.32 17.93 -25.36
CA GLN A 104 -3.99 18.92 -26.20
C GLN A 104 -3.61 20.35 -25.79
N GLN A 105 -3.53 20.63 -24.49
CA GLN A 105 -3.08 21.93 -23.97
C GLN A 105 -1.62 22.19 -24.36
N MET A 106 -0.72 21.24 -24.11
CA MET A 106 0.71 21.34 -24.39
C MET A 106 1.00 21.64 -25.86
N ILE A 107 0.32 20.97 -26.81
CA ILE A 107 0.57 21.21 -28.24
C ILE A 107 0.04 22.59 -28.68
N VAL A 108 -1.06 23.06 -28.10
CA VAL A 108 -1.64 24.39 -28.40
C VAL A 108 -0.78 25.50 -27.80
N GLU A 109 -0.26 25.32 -26.59
CA GLU A 109 0.67 26.26 -25.96
C GLU A 109 1.98 26.36 -26.76
N SER A 110 2.48 25.23 -27.25
CA SER A 110 3.67 25.18 -28.10
C SER A 110 3.46 25.86 -29.45
N ASP A 111 2.27 25.72 -30.03
CA ASP A 111 1.88 26.43 -31.25
C ASP A 111 0.35 26.65 -31.31
N PRO A 112 -0.14 27.89 -31.09
CA PRO A 112 -1.58 28.19 -31.08
C PRO A 112 -2.32 27.83 -32.37
N ARG A 113 -1.57 27.62 -33.48
CA ARG A 113 -2.13 27.19 -34.77
C ARG A 113 -2.56 25.72 -34.78
N LEU A 114 -2.18 24.95 -33.76
CA LEU A 114 -2.66 23.58 -33.52
C LEU A 114 -4.02 23.53 -32.83
N GLN A 115 -4.62 24.68 -32.49
CA GLN A 115 -5.99 24.73 -31.95
C GLN A 115 -6.96 23.96 -32.86
N GLY A 116 -7.72 23.04 -32.28
CA GLY A 116 -8.67 22.19 -33.00
C GLY A 116 -8.05 21.02 -33.80
N PHE A 117 -6.73 20.86 -33.83
CA PHE A 117 -6.09 19.72 -34.51
C PHE A 117 -6.47 18.38 -33.85
N PHE A 118 -6.38 18.30 -32.53
CA PHE A 118 -6.72 17.07 -31.79
C PHE A 118 -8.20 16.72 -31.96
N ASP A 119 -9.10 17.70 -31.88
CA ASP A 119 -10.55 17.54 -32.08
C ASP A 119 -10.88 16.98 -33.48
N LYS A 120 -10.15 17.42 -34.51
CA LYS A 120 -10.29 16.86 -35.88
C LYS A 120 -9.94 15.37 -35.91
N LEU A 121 -8.87 14.95 -35.24
CA LEU A 121 -8.47 13.55 -35.15
C LEU A 121 -9.49 12.72 -34.36
N GLU A 122 -10.00 13.25 -33.24
CA GLU A 122 -11.05 12.58 -32.47
C GLU A 122 -12.29 12.33 -33.32
N LYS A 123 -12.78 13.36 -34.02
CA LYS A 123 -13.95 13.26 -34.90
C LYS A 123 -13.73 12.29 -36.06
N ALA A 124 -12.51 12.19 -36.58
CA ALA A 124 -12.18 11.30 -37.69
C ALA A 124 -12.05 9.82 -37.26
N LEU A 125 -11.52 9.56 -36.06
CA LEU A 125 -11.09 8.22 -35.64
C LEU A 125 -12.02 7.56 -34.61
N ILE A 126 -12.89 8.33 -33.94
CA ILE A 126 -13.78 7.83 -32.89
C ILE A 126 -15.23 7.82 -33.39
N PRO A 127 -15.84 6.64 -33.66
CA PRO A 127 -17.25 6.56 -34.03
C PRO A 127 -18.19 7.01 -32.91
N ASP A 128 -19.26 7.73 -33.27
CA ASP A 128 -20.22 8.29 -32.33
C ASP A 128 -20.94 7.24 -31.47
N LYS A 129 -21.10 6.02 -32.00
CA LYS A 129 -21.78 4.88 -31.35
C LYS A 129 -20.96 4.22 -30.23
N ARG A 130 -19.68 4.57 -30.03
CA ARG A 130 -18.86 3.98 -28.97
C ARG A 130 -19.37 4.39 -27.58
N SER A 131 -19.22 3.49 -26.61
CA SER A 131 -19.45 3.80 -25.20
C SER A 131 -18.51 4.91 -24.72
N LEU A 132 -18.91 5.66 -23.69
CA LEU A 132 -18.10 6.75 -23.15
C LEU A 132 -16.70 6.29 -22.74
N TYR A 133 -16.60 5.12 -22.07
CA TYR A 133 -15.33 4.50 -21.72
C TYR A 133 -14.43 4.26 -22.96
N ASN A 134 -14.98 3.66 -24.02
CA ASN A 134 -14.22 3.38 -25.24
C ASN A 134 -13.85 4.66 -26.01
N LYS A 135 -14.61 5.75 -25.84
CA LYS A 135 -14.23 7.07 -26.39
C LYS A 135 -13.01 7.62 -25.66
N ILE A 136 -12.98 7.54 -24.32
CA ILE A 136 -11.83 7.98 -23.51
C ILE A 136 -10.56 7.18 -23.85
N GLU A 137 -10.64 5.85 -23.91
CA GLU A 137 -9.49 5.01 -24.28
C GLU A 137 -8.98 5.28 -25.71
N ALA A 138 -9.90 5.57 -26.64
CA ALA A 138 -9.51 5.93 -28.00
C ALA A 138 -8.74 7.27 -28.06
N LYS A 139 -9.07 8.25 -27.20
CA LYS A 139 -8.32 9.51 -27.12
C LYS A 139 -6.84 9.29 -26.74
N LYS A 140 -6.56 8.40 -25.79
CA LYS A 140 -5.17 8.00 -25.43
C LYS A 140 -4.42 7.44 -26.64
N THR A 141 -5.12 6.66 -27.47
CA THR A 141 -4.55 6.10 -28.71
C THR A 141 -4.24 7.20 -29.74
N ILE A 142 -5.07 8.25 -29.83
CA ILE A 142 -4.82 9.39 -30.71
C ILE A 142 -3.59 10.18 -30.27
N VAL A 143 -3.35 10.36 -28.97
CA VAL A 143 -2.10 10.95 -28.46
C VAL A 143 -0.88 10.17 -28.95
N SER A 144 -0.92 8.83 -28.83
CA SER A 144 0.14 7.96 -29.34
C SER A 144 0.36 8.13 -30.84
N LEU A 145 -0.73 8.24 -31.61
CA LEU A 145 -0.67 8.48 -33.05
C LEU A 145 0.02 9.81 -33.37
N CYS A 146 -0.24 10.87 -32.61
CA CYS A 146 0.42 12.16 -32.76
C CYS A 146 1.95 12.05 -32.57
N TYR A 147 2.41 11.33 -31.54
CA TYR A 147 3.83 11.07 -31.31
C TYR A 147 4.45 10.26 -32.45
N ILE A 148 3.76 9.23 -32.94
CA ILE A 148 4.22 8.39 -34.06
C ILE A 148 4.36 9.24 -35.34
N MET A 149 3.35 10.06 -35.68
CA MET A 149 3.39 10.93 -36.85
C MET A 149 4.58 11.91 -36.80
N ALA A 150 4.81 12.53 -35.64
CA ALA A 150 5.95 13.42 -35.44
C ALA A 150 7.29 12.65 -35.51
N GLY A 151 7.36 11.47 -34.90
CA GLY A 151 8.56 10.63 -34.85
C GLY A 151 8.94 10.02 -36.20
N ILE A 152 7.98 9.81 -37.10
CA ILE A 152 8.25 9.41 -38.50
C ILE A 152 8.89 10.57 -39.27
N ARG A 153 8.43 11.81 -39.06
CA ARG A 153 8.99 13.00 -39.72
C ARG A 153 10.37 13.37 -39.19
N ASN A 154 10.58 13.20 -37.89
CA ASN A 154 11.86 13.44 -37.24
C ASN A 154 12.05 12.44 -36.09
N LYS A 155 12.98 11.51 -36.26
CA LYS A 155 13.28 10.46 -35.27
C LYS A 155 13.77 10.99 -33.91
N PHE A 156 14.17 12.26 -33.84
CA PHE A 156 14.63 12.94 -32.64
C PHE A 156 13.58 13.91 -32.06
N ALA A 157 12.37 13.94 -32.61
CA ALA A 157 11.31 14.86 -32.19
C ALA A 157 10.58 14.46 -30.91
N ASN A 158 10.76 13.24 -30.41
CA ASN A 158 10.20 12.80 -29.14
C ASN A 158 10.87 11.50 -28.68
N ASP A 159 10.66 11.16 -27.41
CA ASP A 159 11.19 9.96 -26.78
C ASP A 159 10.17 8.80 -26.78
N PHE A 160 9.01 8.95 -27.42
CA PHE A 160 7.90 7.99 -27.33
C PHE A 160 8.30 6.58 -27.75
N LYS A 161 9.06 6.44 -28.85
CA LYS A 161 9.55 5.14 -29.32
C LYS A 161 10.53 4.49 -28.33
N LEU A 162 11.37 5.29 -27.67
CA LEU A 162 12.28 4.81 -26.64
C LEU A 162 11.49 4.31 -25.43
N GLU A 163 10.50 5.08 -24.98
CA GLU A 163 9.60 4.71 -23.88
C GLU A 163 8.84 3.40 -24.17
N VAL A 164 8.26 3.26 -25.37
CA VAL A 164 7.61 2.01 -25.81
C VAL A 164 8.61 0.85 -25.80
N GLY A 165 9.81 1.06 -26.33
CA GLY A 165 10.87 0.05 -26.33
C GLY A 165 11.33 -0.39 -24.94
N LEU A 166 11.47 0.57 -24.02
CA LEU A 166 11.80 0.31 -22.62
C LEU A 166 10.68 -0.48 -21.94
N TYR A 167 9.41 -0.13 -22.17
CA TYR A 167 8.25 -0.87 -21.65
C TYR A 167 8.20 -2.30 -22.19
N LEU A 168 8.37 -2.50 -23.50
CA LEU A 168 8.42 -3.85 -24.10
C LEU A 168 9.54 -4.70 -23.50
N SER A 169 10.74 -4.11 -23.37
CA SER A 169 11.87 -4.80 -22.75
C SER A 169 11.62 -5.12 -21.27
N ALA A 170 10.93 -4.24 -20.55
CA ALA A 170 10.50 -4.44 -19.16
C ALA A 170 9.48 -5.59 -19.04
N SER A 171 8.55 -5.71 -19.99
CA SER A 171 7.52 -6.75 -20.05
C SER A 171 8.04 -8.09 -20.62
N GLY A 172 9.34 -8.28 -20.72
CA GLY A 172 9.96 -9.53 -21.18
C GLY A 172 9.94 -9.77 -22.69
N ALA A 173 9.65 -8.75 -23.51
CA ALA A 173 9.71 -8.89 -24.97
C ALA A 173 11.14 -9.24 -25.43
N SER A 174 11.25 -10.17 -26.38
CA SER A 174 12.54 -10.55 -26.96
C SER A 174 13.15 -9.41 -27.76
N HIS A 175 14.47 -9.42 -27.92
CA HIS A 175 15.16 -8.45 -28.80
C HIS A 175 14.59 -8.49 -30.23
N ILE A 176 14.22 -9.68 -30.74
CA ILE A 176 13.57 -9.86 -32.04
C ILE A 176 12.22 -9.13 -32.08
N ALA A 177 11.38 -9.29 -31.05
CA ALA A 177 10.08 -8.61 -30.98
C ALA A 177 10.24 -7.08 -30.95
N ILE A 178 11.20 -6.59 -30.16
CA ILE A 178 11.54 -5.17 -30.06
C ILE A 178 12.03 -4.62 -31.41
N ASP A 179 12.98 -5.29 -32.06
CA ASP A 179 13.52 -4.85 -33.35
C ASP A 179 12.51 -4.96 -34.49
N THR A 180 11.57 -5.91 -34.42
CA THR A 180 10.42 -5.98 -35.32
C THR A 180 9.52 -4.75 -35.16
N LEU A 181 9.17 -4.38 -33.92
CA LEU A 181 8.35 -3.18 -33.65
C LEU A 181 9.08 -1.88 -34.00
N ASN A 182 10.41 -1.84 -33.86
CA ASN A 182 11.23 -0.77 -34.37
C ASN A 182 11.15 -0.66 -35.90
N SER A 183 11.19 -1.79 -36.61
CA SER A 183 11.09 -1.83 -38.07
C SER A 183 9.71 -1.35 -38.57
N ILE A 184 8.64 -1.59 -37.80
CA ILE A 184 7.29 -1.05 -38.06
C ILE A 184 7.18 0.44 -37.66
N GLY A 185 8.19 0.98 -36.95
CA GLY A 185 8.25 2.38 -36.57
C GLY A 185 7.56 2.72 -35.24
N LEU A 186 7.21 1.72 -34.43
CA LEU A 186 6.49 1.88 -33.15
C LEU A 186 7.41 1.89 -31.92
N SER A 187 8.64 1.39 -32.06
CA SER A 187 9.59 1.26 -30.95
C SER A 187 11.00 1.73 -31.36
N ALA A 188 11.89 1.87 -30.40
CA ALA A 188 13.32 2.01 -30.62
C ALA A 188 13.97 0.62 -30.78
N CYS A 189 15.12 0.55 -31.46
CA CYS A 189 15.83 -0.72 -31.57
C CYS A 189 16.38 -1.18 -30.22
N TYR A 190 16.54 -2.49 -30.06
CA TYR A 190 17.01 -3.13 -28.83
C TYR A 190 18.35 -2.55 -28.35
N THR A 191 19.28 -2.27 -29.27
CA THR A 191 20.59 -1.68 -28.95
C THR A 191 20.46 -0.30 -28.31
N THR A 192 19.56 0.55 -28.81
CA THR A 192 19.32 1.89 -28.23
C THR A 192 18.78 1.77 -26.81
N ILE A 193 17.80 0.88 -26.62
CA ILE A 193 17.20 0.60 -25.31
C ILE A 193 18.25 0.09 -24.32
N ASN A 194 19.07 -0.87 -24.73
CA ASN A 194 20.08 -1.46 -23.86
C ASN A 194 21.22 -0.48 -23.52
N ASN A 195 21.62 0.38 -24.47
CA ASN A 195 22.59 1.44 -24.20
C ASN A 195 22.03 2.47 -23.20
N PHE A 196 20.75 2.84 -23.35
CA PHE A 196 20.07 3.75 -22.43
C PHE A 196 19.97 3.16 -21.02
N LYS A 197 19.55 1.89 -20.89
CA LYS A 197 19.52 1.17 -19.60
C LYS A 197 20.90 1.15 -18.92
N ARG A 198 21.97 0.87 -19.69
CA ARG A 198 23.35 0.90 -19.18
C ARG A 198 23.77 2.29 -18.72
N LYS A 199 23.41 3.34 -19.46
CA LYS A 199 23.67 4.73 -19.06
C LYS A 199 23.01 5.04 -17.72
N LEU A 200 21.71 4.74 -17.57
CA LEU A 200 20.98 4.95 -16.32
C LEU A 200 21.62 4.22 -15.13
N ALA A 201 21.94 2.94 -15.32
CA ALA A 201 22.57 2.14 -14.26
C ALA A 201 23.95 2.68 -13.84
N ASN A 202 24.74 3.19 -14.79
CA ASN A 202 26.06 3.76 -14.50
C ASN A 202 25.97 5.13 -13.79
N GLU A 203 24.95 5.93 -14.11
CA GLU A 203 24.72 7.25 -13.50
C GLU A 203 24.05 7.17 -12.12
N HIS A 204 23.38 6.06 -11.81
CA HIS A 204 22.59 5.86 -10.59
C HIS A 204 23.32 6.25 -9.30
N PRO A 205 24.57 5.79 -9.01
CA PRO A 205 25.25 6.17 -7.78
C PRO A 205 25.55 7.68 -7.66
N LEU A 206 25.73 8.39 -8.77
CA LEU A 206 25.95 9.83 -8.77
C LEU A 206 24.62 10.55 -8.48
N LYS A 207 23.55 10.14 -9.14
CA LYS A 207 22.20 10.71 -8.93
C LYS A 207 21.70 10.54 -7.51
N ILE A 208 22.01 9.42 -6.85
CA ILE A 208 21.66 9.23 -5.44
C ILE A 208 22.45 10.20 -4.53
N ARG A 209 23.73 10.44 -4.82
CA ARG A 209 24.51 11.45 -4.07
C ARG A 209 23.99 12.86 -4.29
N GLU A 210 23.64 13.21 -5.53
CA GLU A 210 23.00 14.49 -5.88
C GLU A 210 21.68 14.65 -5.14
N PHE A 211 20.82 13.62 -5.16
CA PHE A 211 19.55 13.59 -4.44
C PHE A 211 19.72 13.91 -2.95
N PHE A 212 20.63 13.22 -2.26
CA PHE A 212 20.89 13.52 -0.85
C PHE A 212 21.57 14.87 -0.64
N SER A 213 22.37 15.35 -1.61
CA SER A 213 23.04 16.65 -1.52
C SER A 213 22.08 17.83 -1.64
N GLU A 214 21.09 17.72 -2.51
CA GLU A 214 20.05 18.74 -2.72
C GLU A 214 18.97 18.72 -1.63
N GLN A 215 18.69 17.54 -1.06
CA GLN A 215 17.56 17.30 -0.15
C GLN A 215 17.98 17.02 1.30
N LYS A 216 19.08 17.62 1.79
CA LYS A 216 19.64 17.37 3.14
C LYS A 216 18.74 17.71 4.32
N ASN A 217 17.64 18.43 4.10
CA ASN A 217 16.79 19.00 5.16
C ASN A 217 15.57 18.13 5.51
N TYR A 218 15.58 16.87 5.11
CA TYR A 218 14.48 15.94 5.39
C TYR A 218 14.94 14.75 6.22
N LEU A 219 14.00 14.20 6.98
CA LEU A 219 14.12 12.87 7.54
C LEU A 219 13.98 11.82 6.43
N TYR A 220 14.84 10.81 6.48
CA TYR A 220 14.79 9.64 5.62
C TYR A 220 14.55 8.39 6.45
N VAL A 221 13.51 7.64 6.10
CA VAL A 221 13.31 6.28 6.62
C VAL A 221 13.96 5.31 5.65
N TYR A 222 14.81 4.43 6.16
CA TYR A 222 15.53 3.44 5.38
C TYR A 222 14.87 2.07 5.53
N ASN A 223 15.04 1.22 4.53
CA ASN A 223 14.74 -0.20 4.62
C ASN A 223 15.95 -0.99 4.14
N LEU A 224 16.20 -2.11 4.80
CA LEU A 224 17.24 -3.06 4.40
C LEU A 224 16.69 -4.47 4.52
N ASP A 225 16.52 -5.12 3.38
CA ASP A 225 15.87 -6.43 3.31
C ASP A 225 16.48 -7.33 2.25
N ASP A 226 16.27 -8.65 2.38
CA ASP A 226 16.78 -9.62 1.44
C ASP A 226 15.81 -9.89 0.29
N TYR A 227 16.38 -9.98 -0.91
CA TYR A 227 15.68 -10.33 -2.14
C TYR A 227 16.13 -11.73 -2.56
N HIS A 228 15.14 -12.57 -2.84
CA HIS A 228 15.32 -13.87 -3.46
C HIS A 228 14.77 -13.86 -4.89
N ASP A 229 15.56 -14.37 -5.84
CA ASP A 229 15.11 -14.63 -7.20
C ASP A 229 14.14 -15.84 -7.20
N ILE A 230 12.85 -15.58 -7.44
CA ILE A 230 11.77 -16.58 -7.34
C ILE A 230 11.65 -17.50 -8.57
N HIS A 231 12.41 -17.25 -9.63
CA HIS A 231 12.17 -17.94 -10.91
C HIS A 231 12.72 -19.39 -10.96
N GLU A 232 13.18 -19.93 -9.83
CA GLU A 232 13.74 -21.28 -9.73
C GLU A 232 12.66 -22.37 -9.92
N LYS A 233 12.74 -23.16 -11.01
CA LYS A 233 11.98 -24.40 -11.11
C LYS A 233 12.63 -25.48 -10.25
N ARG A 234 12.24 -25.61 -8.98
CA ARG A 234 12.55 -26.81 -8.20
C ARG A 234 11.63 -27.96 -8.61
N ARG A 235 11.98 -28.67 -9.68
CA ARG A 235 11.51 -30.05 -9.91
C ARG A 235 12.65 -31.02 -9.58
N PRO A 236 12.37 -32.15 -8.93
CA PRO A 236 13.39 -33.11 -8.57
C PRO A 236 13.87 -33.89 -9.81
N ASN A 237 15.17 -34.16 -9.79
CA ASN A 237 15.95 -35.10 -10.59
C ASN A 237 16.83 -34.50 -11.70
N THR A 238 18.10 -34.88 -11.61
CA THR A 238 19.27 -34.69 -12.50
C THR A 238 20.09 -33.39 -12.37
N THR A 239 21.09 -33.48 -11.47
CA THR A 239 22.52 -33.10 -11.65
C THR A 239 22.91 -31.73 -12.21
N THR A 240 22.24 -30.65 -11.81
CA THR A 240 22.87 -29.32 -11.67
C THR A 240 22.07 -28.47 -10.69
N LEU A 241 22.64 -28.14 -9.53
CA LEU A 241 22.07 -27.22 -8.56
C LEU A 241 22.24 -25.78 -9.08
N SER A 242 21.15 -25.10 -9.47
CA SER A 242 21.19 -23.64 -9.61
C SER A 242 20.97 -23.02 -8.24
N THR A 243 22.00 -22.43 -7.64
CA THR A 243 21.88 -21.71 -6.36
C THR A 243 21.03 -20.45 -6.54
N ALA A 244 19.99 -20.28 -5.72
CA ALA A 244 19.22 -19.05 -5.64
C ALA A 244 20.15 -17.84 -5.39
N LYS A 245 19.90 -16.72 -6.09
CA LYS A 245 20.66 -15.48 -5.90
C LYS A 245 20.04 -14.70 -4.74
N HIS A 246 20.86 -14.40 -3.75
CA HIS A 246 20.46 -13.66 -2.55
C HIS A 246 21.05 -12.25 -2.62
N MET A 247 20.19 -11.24 -2.58
CA MET A 247 20.59 -9.84 -2.72
C MET A 247 20.11 -9.03 -1.51
N ALA A 248 20.95 -8.15 -0.97
CA ALA A 248 20.53 -7.12 -0.03
C ALA A 248 20.03 -5.90 -0.81
N THR A 249 18.83 -5.45 -0.46
CA THR A 249 18.17 -4.27 -1.03
C THR A 249 18.18 -3.15 -0.01
N CYS A 250 18.73 -2.00 -0.37
CA CYS A 250 18.72 -0.82 0.48
C CYS A 250 17.97 0.32 -0.22
N ILE A 251 16.86 0.76 0.37
CA ILE A 251 16.06 1.88 -0.13
C ILE A 251 15.89 2.93 0.97
N CYS A 252 15.53 4.16 0.59
CA CYS A 252 15.04 5.18 1.51
C CYS A 252 13.76 5.83 1.02
N LYS A 253 12.92 6.26 1.97
CA LYS A 253 11.75 7.10 1.80
C LYS A 253 12.01 8.47 2.42
N GLN A 254 11.91 9.52 1.62
CA GLN A 254 11.90 10.90 2.11
C GLN A 254 10.57 11.22 2.78
N VAL A 255 10.62 11.80 3.98
CA VAL A 255 9.44 12.31 4.69
C VAL A 255 9.37 13.83 4.47
N SER A 256 8.67 14.26 3.42
CA SER A 256 8.71 15.62 2.87
C SER A 256 8.24 16.74 3.80
N ALA A 257 7.64 16.42 4.95
CA ALA A 257 7.19 17.40 5.95
C ALA A 257 7.91 17.24 7.32
N CYS A 258 9.00 16.47 7.36
CA CYS A 258 9.74 16.18 8.59
C CYS A 258 11.21 16.57 8.44
N ALA A 259 11.71 17.40 9.36
CA ALA A 259 13.12 17.74 9.46
C ALA A 259 13.94 16.59 10.07
N PRO A 260 15.28 16.54 9.84
CA PRO A 260 16.14 15.56 10.48
C PRO A 260 16.08 15.67 12.00
N VAL A 261 16.12 14.53 12.69
CA VAL A 261 16.09 14.45 14.15
C VAL A 261 17.50 14.17 14.67
N PRO A 262 17.98 14.86 15.72
CA PRO A 262 19.31 14.62 16.27
C PRO A 262 19.40 13.29 17.01
N ILE A 263 20.60 12.68 17.02
CA ILE A 263 20.86 11.44 17.79
C ILE A 263 20.86 11.71 19.30
N ILE A 264 21.32 12.90 19.70
CA ILE A 264 21.33 13.34 21.10
C ILE A 264 20.49 14.61 21.20
N PHE A 265 19.52 14.61 22.10
CA PHE A 265 18.66 15.75 22.39
C PHE A 265 18.58 15.96 23.90
N ASN A 266 18.85 17.19 24.37
CA ASN A 266 18.88 17.54 25.80
C ASN A 266 19.74 16.60 26.67
N GLY A 267 20.84 16.09 26.11
CA GLY A 267 21.74 15.14 26.79
C GLY A 267 21.29 13.67 26.75
N SER A 268 20.07 13.39 26.28
CA SER A 268 19.54 12.03 26.09
C SER A 268 19.85 11.53 24.69
N SER A 269 20.40 10.32 24.58
CA SER A 269 20.58 9.63 23.30
C SER A 269 19.24 9.05 22.81
N ILE A 270 19.08 8.91 21.50
CA ILE A 270 18.04 8.09 20.86
C ILE A 270 18.14 6.62 21.29
N HIS A 271 19.35 6.13 21.59
CA HIS A 271 19.58 4.77 22.04
C HIS A 271 19.33 4.68 23.54
N ASN A 272 18.53 3.70 23.94
CA ASN A 272 18.35 3.40 25.35
C ASN A 272 19.67 2.87 25.94
N PRO A 273 20.23 3.46 27.01
CA PRO A 273 21.49 3.03 27.61
C PRO A 273 21.46 1.60 28.15
N VAL A 274 20.29 1.06 28.49
CA VAL A 274 20.11 -0.36 28.88
C VAL A 274 19.70 -1.25 27.71
N ASN A 275 19.75 -0.73 26.48
CA ASN A 275 19.33 -1.38 25.24
C ASN A 275 17.83 -1.72 25.22
N ILE A 276 17.41 -2.80 25.87
CA ILE A 276 15.99 -3.19 25.98
C ILE A 276 15.60 -3.23 27.47
N ASP A 277 14.71 -2.33 27.89
CA ASP A 277 14.34 -2.16 29.29
C ASP A 277 13.08 -2.97 29.66
N ALA A 278 13.31 -4.18 30.20
CA ALA A 278 12.24 -5.03 30.71
C ALA A 278 11.44 -4.37 31.83
N SER A 279 12.10 -3.59 32.70
CA SER A 279 11.47 -2.96 33.86
C SER A 279 10.48 -1.89 33.41
N ASN A 280 10.86 -1.07 32.43
CA ASN A 280 9.98 -0.05 31.88
C ASN A 280 8.78 -0.65 31.13
N ILE A 281 9.01 -1.69 30.30
CA ILE A 281 7.90 -2.40 29.64
C ILE A 281 6.94 -2.99 30.68
N CYS A 282 7.46 -3.61 31.74
CA CYS A 282 6.64 -4.13 32.83
C CYS A 282 5.91 -3.01 33.59
N PHE A 283 6.53 -1.85 33.79
CA PHE A 283 5.88 -0.69 34.37
C PHE A 283 4.69 -0.22 33.52
N ARG A 284 4.85 -0.13 32.19
CA ARG A 284 3.75 0.21 31.27
C ARG A 284 2.66 -0.86 31.26
N LEU A 285 3.02 -2.15 31.30
CA LEU A 285 2.05 -3.25 31.39
C LEU A 285 1.15 -3.09 32.62
N ILE A 286 1.72 -2.74 33.78
CA ILE A 286 1.00 -2.66 35.06
C ILE A 286 0.24 -1.33 35.23
N ASN A 287 0.78 -0.22 34.72
CA ASN A 287 0.22 1.11 35.04
C ASN A 287 -0.55 1.74 33.86
N GLN A 288 -0.25 1.35 32.62
CA GLN A 288 -0.88 1.92 31.42
C GLN A 288 -1.79 0.90 30.71
N TYR A 289 -1.38 -0.37 30.66
CA TYR A 289 -2.10 -1.43 29.93
C TYR A 289 -2.77 -2.47 30.86
N HIS A 290 -3.01 -2.11 32.12
CA HIS A 290 -3.68 -2.99 33.09
C HIS A 290 -5.10 -3.29 32.63
N GLY A 291 -5.49 -4.58 32.66
CA GLY A 291 -6.81 -5.03 32.21
C GLY A 291 -7.07 -4.90 30.70
N THR A 292 -6.22 -4.21 29.95
CA THR A 292 -6.38 -3.99 28.50
C THR A 292 -6.49 -5.30 27.73
N PHE A 293 -5.64 -6.28 28.05
CA PHE A 293 -5.61 -7.59 27.38
C PHE A 293 -6.62 -8.60 27.95
N ASP A 294 -7.38 -8.23 28.97
CA ASP A 294 -8.49 -9.04 29.49
C ASP A 294 -9.77 -8.83 28.66
N THR A 295 -9.90 -7.65 28.06
CA THR A 295 -10.98 -7.29 27.13
C THR A 295 -10.65 -7.75 25.71
N SER A 296 -11.65 -8.24 24.99
CA SER A 296 -11.46 -8.69 23.61
C SER A 296 -11.14 -7.52 22.69
N TYR A 297 -10.32 -7.76 21.67
CA TYR A 297 -9.96 -6.71 20.71
C TYR A 297 -11.21 -6.07 20.06
N THR A 298 -12.24 -6.85 19.72
CA THR A 298 -13.49 -6.29 19.18
C THR A 298 -14.14 -5.30 20.14
N ASN A 299 -14.14 -5.57 21.45
CA ASN A 299 -14.69 -4.64 22.45
C ASN A 299 -13.81 -3.39 22.59
N CYS A 300 -12.47 -3.53 22.61
CA CYS A 300 -11.54 -2.39 22.59
C CYS A 300 -11.77 -1.51 21.35
N LYS A 301 -11.86 -2.12 20.17
CA LYS A 301 -12.13 -1.42 18.90
C LYS A 301 -13.46 -0.67 18.94
N LYS A 302 -14.53 -1.28 19.48
CA LYS A 302 -15.82 -0.59 19.66
C LYS A 302 -15.67 0.65 20.54
N GLN A 303 -14.91 0.58 21.63
CA GLN A 303 -14.66 1.73 22.52
C GLN A 303 -13.88 2.84 21.81
N TRP A 304 -12.83 2.50 21.06
CA TRP A 304 -12.09 3.48 20.27
C TRP A 304 -13.02 4.21 19.28
N LEU A 305 -13.88 3.46 18.59
CA LEU A 305 -14.81 4.01 17.60
C LEU A 305 -15.83 4.97 18.23
N VAL A 306 -16.34 4.65 19.42
CA VAL A 306 -17.20 5.57 20.19
C VAL A 306 -16.46 6.86 20.54
N ASN A 307 -15.15 6.78 20.75
CA ASN A 307 -14.27 7.94 21.00
C ASN A 307 -13.77 8.62 19.71
N GLY A 308 -14.31 8.25 18.54
CA GLY A 308 -13.98 8.86 17.25
C GLY A 308 -12.64 8.41 16.65
N ARG A 309 -12.12 7.24 17.03
CA ARG A 309 -10.84 6.71 16.53
C ARG A 309 -10.89 5.19 16.24
N PRO A 310 -10.06 4.67 15.35
CA PRO A 310 -9.47 5.37 14.21
C PRO A 310 -10.54 5.82 13.20
N ASP A 311 -10.22 6.69 12.26
CA ASP A 311 -11.13 7.03 11.15
C ASP A 311 -11.21 5.85 10.15
N ILE A 312 -12.00 4.83 10.51
CA ILE A 312 -12.14 3.58 9.74
C ILE A 312 -12.91 3.79 8.43
N ASN A 313 -13.71 4.86 8.33
CA ASN A 313 -14.63 5.10 7.20
C ASN A 313 -13.91 5.28 5.87
N ASN A 314 -12.58 5.43 5.88
CA ASN A 314 -11.79 5.66 4.69
C ASN A 314 -11.41 4.36 3.95
N PHE A 315 -11.50 3.15 4.55
CA PHE A 315 -10.98 1.91 3.93
C PHE A 315 -12.06 1.05 3.25
N ASP A 316 -11.85 0.75 1.97
CA ASP A 316 -12.69 -0.20 1.23
C ASP A 316 -12.34 -1.66 1.59
N LYS A 317 -13.34 -2.55 1.57
CA LYS A 317 -13.14 -3.96 1.94
C LYS A 317 -12.15 -4.68 1.02
N ILE A 318 -12.19 -4.42 -0.29
CA ILE A 318 -11.28 -5.03 -1.27
C ILE A 318 -9.86 -4.49 -1.04
N GLU A 319 -9.73 -3.20 -0.73
CA GLU A 319 -8.47 -2.58 -0.36
C GLU A 319 -7.83 -3.25 0.88
N LEU A 320 -8.62 -3.60 1.89
CA LEU A 320 -8.14 -4.30 3.10
C LEU A 320 -7.67 -5.73 2.80
N LEU A 321 -8.31 -6.42 1.84
CA LEU A 321 -7.92 -7.76 1.40
C LEU A 321 -6.62 -7.75 0.57
N THR A 322 -6.28 -6.61 -0.02
CA THR A 322 -5.18 -6.46 -0.97
C THR A 322 -3.89 -5.87 -0.39
N VAL A 323 -3.80 -5.73 0.94
CA VAL A 323 -2.64 -5.13 1.62
C VAL A 323 -1.31 -5.86 1.40
N HIS A 324 -1.36 -7.18 1.14
CA HIS A 324 -0.19 -8.02 0.84
C HIS A 324 -0.05 -8.35 -0.64
N PHE A 325 -0.74 -7.60 -1.51
CA PHE A 325 -0.45 -7.64 -2.94
C PHE A 325 0.43 -6.48 -3.34
N TYR A 326 1.54 -6.81 -3.98
CA TYR A 326 2.58 -5.88 -4.39
C TYR A 326 2.55 -5.57 -5.89
N ASP A 327 1.60 -6.15 -6.63
CA ASP A 327 1.43 -5.92 -8.05
C ASP A 327 0.97 -4.47 -8.30
N ASP A 328 1.71 -3.77 -9.16
CA ASP A 328 1.45 -2.41 -9.59
C ASP A 328 0.16 -2.24 -10.37
N ALA A 329 -0.40 -3.32 -10.89
CA ALA A 329 -1.66 -3.29 -11.60
C ALA A 329 -2.89 -3.20 -10.68
N ILE A 330 -2.76 -3.28 -9.35
CA ILE A 330 -3.95 -3.18 -8.46
C ILE A 330 -4.42 -1.72 -8.38
N ALA A 331 -5.67 -1.48 -8.76
CA ALA A 331 -6.28 -0.15 -8.86
C ALA A 331 -6.44 0.52 -7.49
N GLU A 332 -6.64 -0.29 -6.46
CA GLU A 332 -6.95 0.09 -5.08
C GLU A 332 -5.67 0.48 -4.33
N ARG A 333 -5.09 1.64 -4.66
CA ARG A 333 -3.93 2.20 -3.97
C ARG A 333 -4.25 3.59 -3.44
N LYS A 334 -4.04 3.78 -2.14
CA LYS A 334 -4.10 5.09 -1.50
C LYS A 334 -2.71 5.72 -1.35
N GLU A 335 -2.71 7.00 -1.02
CA GLU A 335 -1.53 7.85 -0.88
C GLU A 335 -0.48 7.28 0.11
N GLU A 336 -0.87 6.59 1.18
CA GLU A 336 0.07 6.03 2.16
C GLU A 336 0.93 4.88 1.63
N ARG A 337 0.52 4.25 0.51
CA ARG A 337 1.32 3.26 -0.24
C ARG A 337 2.06 3.88 -1.43
N SER A 338 2.15 5.21 -1.48
CA SER A 338 2.84 5.92 -2.56
C SER A 338 4.35 5.70 -2.52
N MET A 339 4.89 5.29 -3.67
CA MET A 339 6.33 5.18 -3.92
C MET A 339 6.99 6.55 -4.22
N LYS A 340 6.24 7.66 -4.17
CA LYS A 340 6.79 9.01 -4.35
C LYS A 340 7.83 9.31 -3.28
N GLY A 341 9.01 9.81 -3.65
CA GLY A 341 10.10 10.08 -2.71
C GLY A 341 10.80 8.83 -2.16
N VAL A 342 10.51 7.64 -2.72
CA VAL A 342 11.30 6.42 -2.47
C VAL A 342 12.44 6.37 -3.49
N ARG A 343 13.66 6.08 -3.02
CA ARG A 343 14.86 5.89 -3.84
C ARG A 343 15.60 4.62 -3.47
N LEU A 344 16.10 3.89 -4.46
CA LEU A 344 17.02 2.77 -4.30
C LEU A 344 18.44 3.29 -4.05
N ILE A 345 18.96 3.04 -2.88
CA ILE A 345 20.33 3.42 -2.50
C ILE A 345 21.32 2.44 -3.12
N GLY A 346 21.03 1.15 -2.99
CA GLY A 346 21.89 0.11 -3.54
C GLY A 346 21.26 -1.28 -3.49
N PHE A 347 21.82 -2.15 -4.32
CA PHE A 347 21.39 -3.53 -4.48
C PHE A 347 22.65 -4.37 -4.68
N GLN A 348 22.94 -5.32 -3.77
CA GLN A 348 24.20 -6.07 -3.79
C GLN A 348 24.00 -7.53 -3.39
N GLU A 349 24.82 -8.44 -3.90
CA GLU A 349 24.75 -9.87 -3.54
C GLU A 349 25.19 -10.09 -2.09
N LYS A 350 24.22 -10.40 -1.24
CA LYS A 350 24.37 -10.65 0.20
C LYS A 350 23.11 -11.36 0.72
N ASN A 351 23.31 -12.25 1.70
CA ASN A 351 22.22 -13.06 2.25
C ASN A 351 21.61 -12.46 3.52
N LEU A 352 22.20 -11.41 4.11
CA LEU A 352 21.74 -10.80 5.37
C LEU A 352 21.52 -11.81 6.52
N HIS A 353 22.39 -12.83 6.63
CA HIS A 353 22.26 -13.88 7.65
C HIS A 353 23.20 -13.68 8.85
N SER A 354 23.97 -12.60 8.86
CA SER A 354 24.95 -12.32 9.90
C SER A 354 25.08 -10.82 10.20
N MET A 355 25.62 -10.50 11.38
CA MET A 355 25.94 -9.11 11.75
C MET A 355 26.87 -8.45 10.72
N ASN A 356 27.86 -9.18 10.23
CA ASN A 356 28.80 -8.67 9.24
C ASN A 356 28.13 -8.42 7.89
N ASP A 357 27.15 -9.25 7.50
CA ASP A 357 26.37 -9.01 6.27
C ASP A 357 25.57 -7.71 6.38
N TYR A 358 24.91 -7.47 7.53
CA TYR A 358 24.17 -6.23 7.76
C TYR A 358 25.10 -5.00 7.78
N VAL A 359 26.23 -5.05 8.49
CA VAL A 359 27.21 -3.95 8.49
C VAL A 359 27.75 -3.70 7.07
N SER A 360 28.04 -4.77 6.33
CA SER A 360 28.48 -4.67 4.92
C SER A 360 27.40 -4.09 4.01
N ALA A 361 26.11 -4.35 4.26
CA ALA A 361 25.01 -3.76 3.50
C ALA A 361 24.76 -2.30 3.86
N LEU A 362 24.87 -1.94 5.13
CA LEU A 362 24.81 -0.55 5.58
C LEU A 362 25.94 0.30 5.00
N GLN A 363 27.06 -0.32 4.61
CA GLN A 363 28.15 0.39 3.92
C GLN A 363 27.69 1.10 2.64
N LEU A 364 26.62 0.63 1.97
CA LEU A 364 26.00 1.32 0.83
C LEU A 364 25.55 2.74 1.22
N ILE A 365 24.93 2.88 2.39
CA ILE A 365 24.48 4.18 2.93
C ILE A 365 25.69 4.98 3.45
N LEU A 366 26.60 4.32 4.18
CA LEU A 366 27.77 5.00 4.78
C LEU A 366 28.69 5.61 3.71
N ASN A 367 28.83 4.95 2.55
CA ASN A 367 29.61 5.49 1.44
C ASN A 367 29.01 6.79 0.90
N ILE A 368 27.68 6.91 0.86
CA ILE A 368 27.00 8.15 0.47
C ILE A 368 27.11 9.19 1.58
N ASP A 369 27.05 8.79 2.85
CA ASP A 369 27.26 9.69 3.99
C ASP A 369 28.65 10.34 3.97
N ASN A 370 29.69 9.62 3.57
CA ASN A 370 31.05 10.18 3.47
C ASN A 370 31.12 11.41 2.55
N ASP A 371 30.31 11.41 1.48
CA ASP A 371 30.26 12.52 0.51
C ASP A 371 29.25 13.61 0.92
N THR A 372 28.15 13.22 1.57
CA THR A 372 26.98 14.10 1.77
C THR A 372 26.83 14.61 3.20
N GLY A 373 27.36 13.90 4.20
CA GLY A 373 27.18 14.14 5.62
C GLY A 373 25.75 13.92 6.12
N ILE A 374 24.93 13.15 5.39
CA ILE A 374 23.49 13.00 5.63
C ILE A 374 23.15 12.37 7.00
N LEU A 375 24.06 11.58 7.58
CA LEU A 375 23.91 10.89 8.87
C LEU A 375 24.59 11.63 10.03
N TYR A 376 25.27 12.76 9.78
CA TYR A 376 26.00 13.49 10.81
C TYR A 376 25.06 14.00 11.92
N ASN A 377 25.20 13.42 13.13
CA ASN A 377 24.35 13.68 14.29
C ASN A 377 22.85 13.59 13.97
N ARG A 378 22.45 12.67 13.08
CA ARG A 378 21.06 12.50 12.64
C ARG A 378 20.61 11.06 12.83
N VAL A 379 19.39 10.89 13.30
CA VAL A 379 18.72 9.60 13.39
C VAL A 379 18.36 9.13 11.97
N ALA A 380 18.66 7.86 11.70
CA ALA A 380 18.33 7.14 10.48
C ALA A 380 17.47 5.92 10.83
N PRO A 381 16.14 6.09 10.88
CA PRO A 381 15.24 4.98 11.15
C PRO A 381 15.38 3.91 10.07
N LEU A 382 15.54 2.66 10.48
CA LEU A 382 15.75 1.54 9.58
C LEU A 382 14.69 0.49 9.84
N VAL A 383 13.67 0.45 8.98
CA VAL A 383 12.61 -0.54 9.04
C VAL A 383 13.17 -1.88 8.58
N ALA A 384 13.10 -2.89 9.46
CA ALA A 384 13.60 -4.22 9.17
C ALA A 384 12.79 -5.29 9.93
N ASP A 385 12.58 -6.45 9.32
CA ASP A 385 12.11 -7.65 10.02
C ASP A 385 13.28 -8.35 10.73
N TRP A 386 13.02 -9.50 11.35
CA TRP A 386 14.05 -10.42 11.78
C TRP A 386 14.76 -11.05 10.58
N PRO A 387 16.11 -11.10 10.54
CA PRO A 387 17.03 -10.83 11.65
C PRO A 387 17.62 -9.42 11.70
N GLY A 388 17.16 -8.47 10.89
CA GLY A 388 17.62 -7.07 10.93
C GLY A 388 17.43 -6.42 12.30
N GLN A 389 16.30 -6.68 12.95
CA GLN A 389 16.06 -6.26 14.35
C GLN A 389 17.14 -6.76 15.32
N LEU A 390 17.69 -7.95 15.08
CA LEU A 390 18.75 -8.52 15.91
C LEU A 390 20.12 -7.96 15.53
N PHE A 391 20.52 -8.08 14.27
CA PHE A 391 21.90 -7.86 13.87
C PHE A 391 22.30 -6.39 13.80
N ILE A 392 21.38 -5.49 13.48
CA ILE A 392 21.65 -4.05 13.52
C ILE A 392 21.80 -3.59 14.97
N ARG A 393 20.91 -4.03 15.88
CA ARG A 393 21.06 -3.77 17.33
C ARG A 393 22.34 -4.36 17.88
N LYS A 394 22.74 -5.55 17.40
CA LYS A 394 24.00 -6.19 17.80
C LYS A 394 25.22 -5.37 17.36
N ALA A 395 25.20 -4.82 16.15
CA ALA A 395 26.25 -3.93 15.67
C ALA A 395 26.35 -2.65 16.54
N ILE A 396 25.21 -2.02 16.87
CA ILE A 396 25.16 -0.85 17.77
C ILE A 396 25.67 -1.22 19.17
N THR A 397 25.28 -2.38 19.71
CA THR A 397 25.76 -2.87 21.01
C THR A 397 27.28 -3.05 21.03
N ASN A 398 27.86 -3.59 19.95
CA ASN A 398 29.31 -3.75 19.83
C ASN A 398 30.05 -2.44 19.57
N LEU A 399 29.38 -1.41 19.03
CA LEU A 399 29.96 -0.09 18.84
C LEU A 399 30.28 0.60 20.18
N TYR A 400 29.44 0.40 21.20
CA TYR A 400 29.59 0.99 22.54
C TYR A 400 30.39 0.14 23.53
N LYS A 401 30.93 -1.00 23.09
CA LYS A 401 31.66 -1.92 23.96
C LYS A 401 33.16 -1.60 23.93
N ASP A 402 33.72 -1.22 25.09
CA ASP A 402 35.13 -0.78 25.23
C ASP A 402 36.17 -1.79 24.70
N ASN A 403 35.85 -3.08 24.66
CA ASN A 403 36.71 -4.16 24.15
C ASN A 403 36.04 -4.97 23.03
N SER A 404 35.34 -4.30 22.12
CA SER A 404 34.78 -4.97 20.94
C SER A 404 35.88 -5.52 20.03
N GLN A 405 35.79 -6.80 19.67
CA GLN A 405 36.66 -7.40 18.66
C GLN A 405 36.28 -7.00 17.21
N TYR A 406 35.18 -6.26 17.05
CA TYR A 406 34.64 -5.87 15.75
C TYR A 406 34.90 -4.39 15.48
N SER A 407 35.46 -4.10 14.31
CA SER A 407 35.58 -2.73 13.79
C SER A 407 34.24 -2.27 13.22
N ILE A 408 33.36 -1.74 14.07
CA ILE A 408 32.07 -1.18 13.65
C ILE A 408 32.25 0.30 13.29
N PRO A 409 31.83 0.74 12.08
CA PRO A 409 31.90 2.17 11.72
C PRO A 409 31.10 3.03 12.71
N SER A 410 31.67 4.14 13.18
CA SER A 410 31.03 5.01 14.19
C SER A 410 29.68 5.57 13.74
N ARG A 411 29.50 5.76 12.43
CA ARG A 411 28.23 6.18 11.81
C ARG A 411 27.10 5.17 11.93
N ILE A 412 27.38 3.91 12.28
CA ILE A 412 26.32 2.94 12.59
C ILE A 412 25.42 3.44 13.74
N ASN A 413 25.96 4.29 14.62
CA ASN A 413 25.20 4.93 15.69
C ASN A 413 24.00 5.76 15.21
N SER A 414 23.99 6.21 13.96
CA SER A 414 22.85 6.95 13.39
C SER A 414 21.63 6.05 13.21
N PHE A 415 21.80 4.74 13.00
CA PHE A 415 20.69 3.85 12.68
C PHE A 415 19.89 3.44 13.92
N ILE A 416 18.56 3.43 13.80
CA ILE A 416 17.65 2.88 14.81
C ILE A 416 16.72 1.85 14.15
N PRO A 417 16.79 0.55 14.53
CA PRO A 417 15.90 -0.46 13.97
C PRO A 417 14.45 -0.25 14.38
N ILE A 418 13.56 -0.13 13.39
CA ILE A 418 12.10 0.01 13.59
C ILE A 418 11.41 -1.26 13.11
N LEU A 419 10.47 -1.76 13.90
CA LEU A 419 9.74 -3.00 13.62
C LEU A 419 8.94 -2.85 12.31
N GLY A 420 9.10 -3.79 11.38
CA GLY A 420 8.36 -3.84 10.11
C GLY A 420 6.86 -4.10 10.30
N PRO A 421 5.97 -3.11 10.14
CA PRO A 421 4.55 -3.25 10.44
C PRO A 421 3.83 -4.20 9.47
N LEU A 422 4.23 -4.23 8.20
CA LEU A 422 3.67 -5.13 7.20
C LEU A 422 4.07 -6.58 7.49
N HIS A 423 5.34 -6.82 7.85
CA HIS A 423 5.83 -8.13 8.27
C HIS A 423 5.14 -8.64 9.54
N VAL A 424 4.92 -7.78 10.55
CA VAL A 424 4.10 -8.12 11.73
C VAL A 424 2.71 -8.59 11.31
N SER A 425 2.07 -7.89 10.37
CA SER A 425 0.76 -8.27 9.87
C SER A 425 0.78 -9.59 9.10
N LEU A 426 1.73 -9.79 8.19
CA LEU A 426 1.85 -11.02 7.41
C LEU A 426 2.12 -12.22 8.32
N ASN A 427 3.16 -12.15 9.15
CA ASN A 427 3.58 -13.25 10.03
C ASN A 427 2.48 -13.61 11.04
N SER A 428 1.81 -12.62 11.64
CA SER A 428 0.75 -12.90 12.61
C SER A 428 -0.44 -13.60 11.95
N ARG A 429 -0.87 -13.18 10.75
CA ARG A 429 -1.97 -13.83 10.01
C ARG A 429 -1.63 -15.27 9.60
N GLU A 430 -0.41 -15.51 9.12
CA GLU A 430 0.07 -16.86 8.82
C GLU A 430 0.07 -17.75 10.06
N HIS A 431 0.52 -17.23 11.20
CA HIS A 431 0.53 -17.97 12.46
C HIS A 431 -0.86 -18.33 12.95
N VAL A 432 -1.83 -17.43 12.81
CA VAL A 432 -3.23 -17.71 13.12
C VAL A 432 -3.73 -18.89 12.28
N LEU A 433 -3.49 -18.87 10.97
CA LEU A 433 -3.91 -19.98 10.12
C LEU A 433 -3.23 -21.29 10.52
N ILE A 434 -1.92 -21.28 10.80
CA ILE A 434 -1.17 -22.50 11.16
C ILE A 434 -1.65 -23.08 12.49
N ILE A 435 -1.83 -22.25 13.52
CA ILE A 435 -2.26 -22.69 14.85
C ILE A 435 -3.70 -23.23 14.81
N TYR A 436 -4.57 -22.61 14.01
CA TYR A 436 -6.00 -22.96 13.92
C TYR A 436 -6.36 -23.66 12.60
N TYR A 437 -5.41 -24.35 11.98
CA TYR A 437 -5.56 -24.91 10.63
C TYR A 437 -6.79 -25.81 10.50
N THR A 438 -7.04 -26.69 11.48
CA THR A 438 -8.21 -27.59 11.46
C THR A 438 -9.55 -26.83 11.43
N PHE A 439 -9.64 -25.71 12.14
CA PHE A 439 -10.83 -24.85 12.12
C PHE A 439 -11.01 -24.22 10.73
N PHE A 440 -9.95 -23.60 10.19
CA PHE A 440 -9.99 -22.97 8.88
C PHE A 440 -10.19 -23.95 7.74
N GLN A 441 -9.69 -25.18 7.86
CA GLN A 441 -9.93 -26.25 6.89
C GLN A 441 -11.41 -26.62 6.85
N LYS A 442 -12.08 -26.79 8.00
CA LYS A 442 -13.52 -27.05 8.05
C LYS A 442 -14.33 -25.87 7.51
N LEU A 443 -13.96 -24.63 7.88
CA LEU A 443 -14.57 -23.41 7.36
C LEU A 443 -14.45 -23.35 5.83
N PHE A 444 -13.24 -23.57 5.30
CA PHE A 444 -12.96 -23.56 3.86
C PHE A 444 -13.80 -24.59 3.11
N HIS A 445 -13.85 -25.85 3.58
CA HIS A 445 -14.65 -26.89 2.95
C HIS A 445 -16.16 -26.61 3.00
N PHE A 446 -16.65 -25.94 4.04
CA PHE A 446 -18.05 -25.55 4.13
C PHE A 446 -18.38 -24.45 3.12
N VAL A 447 -17.53 -23.42 3.04
CA VAL A 447 -17.78 -22.22 2.24
C VAL A 447 -17.52 -22.44 0.74
N PHE A 448 -16.43 -23.12 0.39
CA PHE A 448 -15.97 -23.31 -1.00
C PHE A 448 -16.29 -24.70 -1.56
N GLY A 449 -16.72 -25.63 -0.71
CA GLY A 449 -17.16 -26.97 -1.10
C GLY A 449 -16.20 -28.10 -0.68
N LYS A 450 -16.78 -29.25 -0.32
CA LYS A 450 -16.05 -30.39 0.28
C LYS A 450 -14.97 -31.03 -0.58
N ARG A 451 -15.01 -30.83 -1.91
CA ARG A 451 -14.01 -31.38 -2.85
C ARG A 451 -12.81 -30.45 -3.07
N LYS A 452 -12.87 -29.21 -2.56
CA LYS A 452 -11.76 -28.25 -2.65
C LYS A 452 -10.73 -28.57 -1.58
N ILE A 453 -9.46 -28.29 -1.86
CA ILE A 453 -8.34 -28.57 -0.94
C ILE A 453 -7.75 -27.24 -0.48
N LEU A 454 -7.71 -27.04 0.83
CA LEU A 454 -6.92 -25.96 1.43
C LEU A 454 -5.46 -26.42 1.56
N ALA A 455 -4.54 -25.73 0.90
CA ALA A 455 -3.10 -26.00 1.04
C ALA A 455 -2.67 -25.92 2.52
N LYS A 456 -1.63 -26.67 2.92
CA LYS A 456 -1.09 -26.58 4.29
C LYS A 456 -0.44 -25.21 4.58
N LYS A 457 0.10 -24.58 3.55
CA LYS A 457 0.63 -23.21 3.56
C LYS A 457 -0.03 -22.41 2.41
N PRO A 458 -1.27 -21.92 2.59
CA PRO A 458 -1.95 -21.14 1.56
C PRO A 458 -1.22 -19.84 1.25
N LYS A 459 -1.45 -19.30 0.05
CA LYS A 459 -0.89 -18.00 -0.34
C LYS A 459 -1.44 -16.88 0.56
N PRO A 460 -0.69 -15.79 0.80
CA PRO A 460 -1.11 -14.70 1.69
C PRO A 460 -2.51 -14.14 1.42
N TRP A 461 -2.91 -14.05 0.15
CA TRP A 461 -4.25 -13.58 -0.22
C TRP A 461 -5.37 -14.52 0.25
N ARG A 462 -5.14 -15.84 0.22
CA ARG A 462 -6.10 -16.85 0.68
C ARG A 462 -6.23 -16.79 2.20
N ILE A 463 -5.12 -16.58 2.90
CA ILE A 463 -5.09 -16.37 4.34
C ILE A 463 -5.91 -15.14 4.70
N ASN A 464 -5.64 -13.99 4.06
CA ASN A 464 -6.38 -12.76 4.28
C ASN A 464 -7.89 -12.95 4.05
N LEU A 465 -8.29 -13.63 2.97
CA LEU A 465 -9.69 -13.93 2.67
C LEU A 465 -10.35 -14.76 3.78
N LEU A 466 -9.71 -15.84 4.24
CA LEU A 466 -10.28 -16.71 5.27
C LEU A 466 -10.43 -16.00 6.62
N LEU A 467 -9.43 -15.20 7.00
CA LEU A 467 -9.49 -14.39 8.21
C LEU A 467 -10.59 -13.32 8.12
N ASP A 468 -10.69 -12.61 6.98
CA ASP A 468 -11.76 -11.62 6.74
C ASP A 468 -13.14 -12.26 6.78
N LEU A 469 -13.34 -13.41 6.12
CA LEU A 469 -14.62 -14.12 6.14
C LEU A 469 -14.99 -14.59 7.54
N ALA A 470 -14.04 -15.15 8.30
CA ALA A 470 -14.26 -15.57 9.68
C ALA A 470 -14.66 -14.39 10.57
N TYR A 471 -13.97 -13.25 10.45
CA TYR A 471 -14.29 -12.05 11.22
C TYR A 471 -15.65 -11.45 10.86
N ASN A 472 -15.92 -11.23 9.57
CA ASN A 472 -17.20 -10.65 9.13
C ASN A 472 -18.37 -11.60 9.41
N GLY A 473 -18.17 -12.92 9.26
CA GLY A 473 -19.16 -13.91 9.62
C GLY A 473 -19.45 -13.91 11.12
N TRP A 474 -18.41 -13.79 11.95
CA TRP A 474 -18.54 -13.63 13.39
C TRP A 474 -19.34 -12.36 13.74
N CYS A 475 -19.00 -11.21 13.14
CA CYS A 475 -19.72 -9.95 13.38
C CYS A 475 -21.24 -10.06 13.15
N LYS A 476 -21.68 -10.85 12.17
CA LYS A 476 -23.12 -11.06 11.88
C LYS A 476 -23.87 -11.82 12.96
N ILE A 477 -23.20 -12.68 13.74
CA ILE A 477 -23.84 -13.58 14.72
C ILE A 477 -23.41 -13.31 16.17
N ARG A 478 -22.42 -12.45 16.36
CA ARG A 478 -21.71 -12.21 17.62
C ARG A 478 -22.66 -11.99 18.80
N GLU A 479 -23.53 -10.99 18.71
CA GLU A 479 -24.40 -10.62 19.84
C GLU A 479 -25.36 -11.75 20.22
N THR A 480 -25.90 -12.48 19.23
CA THR A 480 -26.78 -13.63 19.44
C THR A 480 -26.04 -14.78 20.15
N ILE A 481 -24.81 -15.10 19.74
CA ILE A 481 -24.01 -16.16 20.36
C ILE A 481 -23.55 -15.78 21.76
N LEU A 482 -23.08 -14.54 21.96
CA LEU A 482 -22.69 -14.04 23.30
C LEU A 482 -23.88 -14.10 24.27
N THR A 483 -25.06 -13.68 23.83
CA THR A 483 -26.29 -13.76 24.64
C THR A 483 -26.65 -15.21 24.97
N LYS A 484 -26.51 -16.13 24.01
CA LYS A 484 -26.89 -17.54 24.20
C LYS A 484 -25.99 -18.30 25.18
N PHE A 485 -24.67 -18.11 25.09
CA PHE A 485 -23.73 -18.75 26.01
C PHE A 485 -23.64 -18.02 27.36
N GLY A 486 -23.90 -16.71 27.38
CA GLY A 486 -23.85 -15.87 28.58
C GLY A 486 -22.43 -15.56 29.05
N ASN A 487 -22.32 -14.57 29.94
CA ASN A 487 -21.03 -13.99 30.33
C ASN A 487 -20.18 -14.92 31.21
N ILE A 488 -20.79 -15.92 31.86
CA ILE A 488 -20.13 -16.83 32.80
C ILE A 488 -19.73 -18.19 32.19
N CYS A 489 -19.99 -18.44 30.89
CA CYS A 489 -19.68 -19.74 30.29
C CYS A 489 -18.16 -19.97 30.21
N LYS A 490 -17.61 -20.98 30.89
CA LYS A 490 -16.18 -21.31 30.87
C LYS A 490 -15.83 -22.51 29.98
N ASP A 491 -16.73 -22.93 29.10
CA ASP A 491 -16.46 -24.06 28.20
C ASP A 491 -15.21 -23.79 27.35
N ILE A 492 -14.32 -24.80 27.28
CA ILE A 492 -12.98 -24.65 26.71
C ILE A 492 -13.05 -24.38 25.20
N GLU A 493 -13.94 -25.07 24.48
CA GLU A 493 -14.07 -24.89 23.03
C GLU A 493 -14.71 -23.56 22.70
N TYR A 494 -15.79 -23.21 23.42
CA TYR A 494 -16.41 -21.90 23.29
C TYR A 494 -15.38 -20.78 23.51
N ARG A 495 -14.57 -20.85 24.57
CA ARG A 495 -13.57 -19.83 24.89
C ARG A 495 -12.43 -19.80 23.89
N MET A 496 -12.01 -20.96 23.36
CA MET A 496 -11.01 -21.03 22.28
C MET A 496 -11.50 -20.29 21.02
N VAL A 497 -12.74 -20.56 20.59
CA VAL A 497 -13.31 -19.96 19.39
C VAL A 497 -13.60 -18.47 19.59
N LEU A 498 -14.06 -18.09 20.79
CA LEU A 498 -14.29 -16.70 21.13
C LEU A 498 -12.99 -15.88 21.12
N ASP A 499 -11.91 -16.39 21.71
CA ASP A 499 -10.60 -15.72 21.63
C ASP A 499 -10.09 -15.63 20.18
N LEU A 500 -10.26 -16.69 19.38
CA LEU A 500 -9.92 -16.65 17.95
C LEU A 500 -10.68 -15.56 17.20
N LEU A 501 -12.02 -15.57 17.26
CA LEU A 501 -12.88 -14.72 16.43
C LEU A 501 -13.01 -13.28 16.95
N ASP A 502 -12.97 -13.08 18.27
CA ASP A 502 -13.24 -11.78 18.90
C ASP A 502 -11.98 -11.01 19.34
N ASN A 503 -10.83 -11.69 19.40
CA ASN A 503 -9.58 -11.09 19.87
C ASN A 503 -8.43 -11.25 18.86
N ILE A 504 -8.09 -12.48 18.47
CA ILE A 504 -6.90 -12.76 17.65
C ILE A 504 -7.06 -12.29 16.20
N ILE A 505 -8.06 -12.81 15.48
CA ILE A 505 -8.28 -12.50 14.07
C ILE A 505 -8.39 -10.98 13.85
N PRO A 506 -9.28 -10.24 14.55
CA PRO A 506 -9.44 -8.83 14.26
C PRO A 506 -8.18 -8.00 14.56
N ALA A 507 -7.42 -8.32 15.61
CA ALA A 507 -6.16 -7.64 15.90
C ALA A 507 -5.12 -7.84 14.77
N THR A 508 -4.99 -9.06 14.23
CA THR A 508 -4.05 -9.35 13.14
C THR A 508 -4.48 -8.81 11.78
N LEU A 509 -5.79 -8.64 11.56
CA LEU A 509 -6.32 -7.96 10.38
C LEU A 509 -6.05 -6.46 10.45
N ASP A 510 -6.39 -5.82 11.56
CA ASP A 510 -6.39 -4.37 11.69
C ASP A 510 -5.00 -3.74 11.85
N ILE A 511 -4.04 -4.43 12.49
CA ILE A 511 -2.74 -3.85 12.90
C ILE A 511 -2.07 -3.02 11.81
N TYR A 512 -1.97 -3.56 10.60
CA TYR A 512 -1.43 -2.85 9.44
C TYR A 512 -2.54 -2.23 8.60
N ALA A 513 -3.59 -3.01 8.30
CA ALA A 513 -4.57 -2.63 7.29
C ALA A 513 -5.39 -1.40 7.65
N ILE A 514 -5.59 -1.17 8.96
CA ILE A 514 -6.32 -0.03 9.51
C ILE A 514 -5.39 0.82 10.37
N LEU A 515 -4.88 0.31 11.50
CA LEU A 515 -4.27 1.13 12.56
C LEU A 515 -2.99 1.83 12.11
N PHE A 516 -2.05 1.09 11.51
CA PHE A 516 -0.82 1.68 10.99
C PHE A 516 -1.11 2.66 9.85
N ARG A 517 -1.94 2.25 8.88
CA ARG A 517 -2.26 3.04 7.67
C ARG A 517 -3.08 4.29 7.94
N SER A 518 -3.86 4.33 9.02
CA SER A 518 -4.57 5.52 9.47
C SER A 518 -3.71 6.45 10.34
N GLY A 519 -2.46 6.07 10.66
CA GLY A 519 -1.62 6.84 11.58
C GLY A 519 -2.10 6.81 13.04
N SER A 520 -2.89 5.81 13.41
CA SER A 520 -3.49 5.70 14.76
C SER A 520 -2.50 5.11 15.75
N PHE A 521 -1.53 5.96 16.14
CA PHE A 521 -0.35 5.56 16.90
C PHE A 521 -0.66 4.84 18.22
N ASN A 522 -1.55 5.37 19.06
CA ASN A 522 -1.81 4.79 20.37
C ASN A 522 -2.44 3.39 20.25
N GLU A 523 -3.45 3.27 19.38
CA GLU A 523 -4.13 2.01 19.10
C GLU A 523 -3.19 1.00 18.42
N TYR A 524 -2.29 1.48 17.55
CA TYR A 524 -1.24 0.67 16.93
C TYR A 524 -0.26 0.12 17.97
N VAL A 525 0.27 0.95 18.89
CA VAL A 525 1.20 0.52 19.95
C VAL A 525 0.52 -0.47 20.91
N GLU A 526 -0.72 -0.20 21.33
CA GLU A 526 -1.49 -1.16 22.14
C GLU A 526 -1.66 -2.50 21.42
N THR A 527 -1.96 -2.47 20.12
CA THR A 527 -2.18 -3.68 19.32
C THR A 527 -0.88 -4.43 19.04
N ILE A 528 0.27 -3.76 18.90
CA ILE A 528 1.59 -4.40 18.87
C ILE A 528 1.84 -5.15 20.19
N PHE A 529 1.52 -4.53 21.32
CA PHE A 529 1.67 -5.18 22.63
C PHE A 529 0.70 -6.37 22.76
N ARG A 530 -0.54 -6.24 22.29
CA ARG A 530 -1.51 -7.35 22.21
C ARG A 530 -1.01 -8.49 21.33
N ILE A 531 -0.49 -8.21 20.13
CA ILE A 531 0.07 -9.24 19.23
C ILE A 531 1.28 -9.93 19.88
N TRP A 532 2.10 -9.19 20.63
CA TRP A 532 3.16 -9.79 21.41
C TRP A 532 2.64 -10.82 22.43
N THR A 533 1.49 -10.56 23.10
CA THR A 533 0.89 -11.56 24.00
C THR A 533 0.55 -12.87 23.27
N PHE A 534 0.12 -12.78 22.00
CA PHE A 534 -0.14 -13.95 21.16
C PHE A 534 1.15 -14.66 20.80
N ALA A 535 2.18 -13.92 20.37
CA ALA A 535 3.49 -14.47 20.02
C ALA A 535 4.16 -15.16 21.22
N LEU A 536 4.02 -14.60 22.42
CA LEU A 536 4.47 -15.20 23.68
C LEU A 536 3.77 -16.55 23.91
N ARG A 537 2.43 -16.57 23.83
CA ARG A 537 1.63 -17.80 23.96
C ARG A 537 2.04 -18.85 22.92
N TRP A 538 2.19 -18.45 21.66
CA TRP A 538 2.54 -19.35 20.55
C TRP A 538 4.00 -19.81 20.56
N LYS A 539 4.83 -19.22 21.43
CA LYS A 539 6.28 -19.45 21.51
C LYS A 539 6.97 -19.13 20.16
N ARG A 540 6.54 -18.06 19.50
CA ARG A 540 7.11 -17.60 18.24
C ARG A 540 8.44 -16.89 18.51
N HIS A 541 9.56 -17.57 18.23
CA HIS A 541 10.91 -17.20 18.68
C HIS A 541 11.36 -15.78 18.31
N ASN A 542 10.99 -15.27 17.13
CA ASN A 542 11.42 -13.96 16.66
C ASN A 542 10.47 -12.85 17.16
N TYR A 543 9.16 -13.09 17.07
CA TYR A 543 8.12 -12.12 17.43
C TYR A 543 7.75 -12.08 18.92
N ASN A 544 8.28 -12.98 19.75
CA ASN A 544 8.22 -12.83 21.20
C ASN A 544 9.33 -11.88 21.74
N LYS A 545 10.28 -11.47 20.88
CA LYS A 545 11.39 -10.56 21.19
C LYS A 545 11.28 -9.22 20.47
N ALA A 546 11.15 -9.22 19.13
CA ALA A 546 11.21 -7.98 18.33
C ALA A 546 10.18 -6.90 18.74
N PRO A 547 8.90 -7.23 19.02
CA PRO A 547 7.95 -6.27 19.55
C PRO A 547 8.37 -5.65 20.90
N LEU A 548 9.03 -6.40 21.79
CA LEU A 548 9.49 -5.86 23.07
C LEU A 548 10.61 -4.84 22.89
N ALA A 549 11.51 -5.05 21.92
CA ALA A 549 12.54 -4.07 21.59
C ALA A 549 11.92 -2.77 21.05
N PHE A 550 10.93 -2.88 20.16
CA PHE A 550 10.17 -1.73 19.67
C PHE A 550 9.43 -0.97 20.79
N LEU A 551 8.72 -1.69 21.66
CA LEU A 551 8.02 -1.09 22.81
C LEU A 551 8.99 -0.40 23.77
N SER A 552 10.13 -1.04 24.06
CA SER A 552 11.20 -0.45 24.89
C SER A 552 11.68 0.89 24.35
N ASP A 553 11.94 0.96 23.03
CA ASP A 553 12.42 2.18 22.39
C ASP A 553 11.38 3.30 22.46
N ILE A 554 10.11 2.99 22.13
CA ILE A 554 9.00 3.95 22.19
C ILE A 554 8.84 4.52 23.61
N PHE A 555 8.78 3.66 24.63
CA PHE A 555 8.60 4.10 26.01
C PHE A 555 9.80 4.91 26.51
N TYR A 556 11.01 4.53 26.12
CA TYR A 556 12.22 5.30 26.45
C TYR A 556 12.20 6.70 25.82
N TRP A 557 11.77 6.85 24.57
CA TRP A 557 11.65 8.17 23.94
C TRP A 557 10.55 9.03 24.57
N GLU A 558 9.47 8.42 25.04
CA GLU A 558 8.45 9.11 25.84
C GLU A 558 9.03 9.60 27.17
N ASP A 559 9.71 8.73 27.92
CA ASP A 559 10.25 9.08 29.25
C ASP A 559 11.35 10.14 29.19
N THR A 560 12.15 10.13 28.12
CA THR A 560 13.23 11.11 27.91
C THR A 560 12.79 12.37 27.17
N ASN A 561 11.52 12.43 26.73
CA ASN A 561 11.01 13.47 25.84
C ASN A 561 11.88 13.68 24.59
N HIS A 562 12.41 12.59 24.03
CA HIS A 562 13.21 12.65 22.82
C HIS A 562 12.31 12.98 21.61
N PRO A 563 12.61 14.01 20.78
CA PRO A 563 11.71 14.52 19.72
C PRO A 563 11.31 13.47 18.68
N PHE A 564 12.07 12.38 18.58
CA PHE A 564 11.75 11.27 17.69
C PHE A 564 10.39 10.62 17.99
N ILE A 565 9.91 10.63 19.24
CA ILE A 565 8.58 10.08 19.56
C ILE A 565 7.46 10.83 18.83
N GLU A 566 7.53 12.16 18.77
CA GLU A 566 6.54 12.98 18.09
C GLU A 566 6.63 12.81 16.57
N VAL A 567 7.83 12.58 16.04
CA VAL A 567 8.02 12.23 14.63
C VAL A 567 7.36 10.88 14.30
N VAL A 568 7.53 9.85 15.13
CA VAL A 568 6.87 8.56 14.92
C VAL A 568 5.35 8.70 15.02
N LYS A 569 4.83 9.46 15.98
CA LYS A 569 3.40 9.74 16.12
C LYS A 569 2.79 10.42 14.90
N LEU A 570 3.44 11.49 14.41
CA LEU A 570 2.92 12.31 13.30
C LEU A 570 3.10 11.64 11.93
N PHE A 571 4.18 10.87 11.75
CA PHE A 571 4.58 10.32 10.46
C PHE A 571 4.58 8.79 10.42
N LEU A 572 3.86 8.12 11.33
CA LEU A 572 3.85 6.65 11.52
C LEU A 572 3.85 5.86 10.19
N VAL A 573 2.96 6.24 9.26
CA VAL A 573 2.79 5.61 7.95
C VAL A 573 4.05 5.57 7.06
N ASN A 574 5.05 6.42 7.32
CA ASN A 574 6.31 6.42 6.56
C ASN A 574 7.30 5.35 7.05
N PHE A 575 7.11 4.79 8.25
CA PHE A 575 7.94 3.73 8.82
C PHE A 575 7.50 2.36 8.28
N ASN A 576 7.53 2.21 6.96
CA ASN A 576 6.83 1.13 6.26
C ASN A 576 7.77 0.27 5.40
N ASP A 577 7.71 -1.04 5.63
CA ASP A 577 8.34 -2.12 4.87
C ASP A 577 7.67 -2.41 3.52
N TYR A 578 6.48 -1.86 3.27
CA TYR A 578 5.83 -1.91 1.96
C TYR A 578 6.71 -1.42 0.81
N TYR A 579 7.54 -0.41 1.03
CA TYR A 579 8.35 0.17 -0.03
C TYR A 579 9.35 -0.85 -0.60
N VAL A 580 10.01 -1.63 0.27
CA VAL A 580 11.01 -2.62 -0.16
C VAL A 580 10.32 -3.83 -0.79
N GLU A 581 9.19 -4.27 -0.24
CA GLU A 581 8.39 -5.37 -0.81
C GLU A 581 7.81 -5.04 -2.19
N ASN A 582 7.29 -3.81 -2.37
CA ASN A 582 6.85 -3.36 -3.69
C ASN A 582 8.03 -3.28 -4.67
N TYR A 583 9.20 -2.86 -4.21
CA TYR A 583 10.39 -2.80 -5.03
C TYR A 583 10.85 -4.19 -5.49
N HIS A 584 10.89 -5.17 -4.58
CA HIS A 584 11.19 -6.56 -4.91
C HIS A 584 10.20 -7.13 -5.92
N SER A 585 8.90 -6.87 -5.74
CA SER A 585 7.85 -7.25 -6.69
C SER A 585 8.13 -6.70 -8.09
N LYS A 586 8.50 -5.41 -8.19
CA LYS A 586 8.91 -4.79 -9.45
C LYS A 586 10.12 -5.47 -10.06
N ILE A 587 11.18 -5.72 -9.29
CA ILE A 587 12.38 -6.41 -9.80
C ILE A 587 12.01 -7.80 -10.34
N ARG A 588 11.24 -8.60 -9.59
CA ARG A 588 10.80 -9.94 -10.01
C ARG A 588 10.03 -9.91 -11.32
N ALA A 589 9.14 -8.93 -11.51
CA ALA A 589 8.37 -8.78 -12.74
C ALA A 589 9.21 -8.40 -13.98
N HIS A 590 10.41 -7.84 -13.78
CA HIS A 590 11.28 -7.31 -14.84
C HIS A 590 12.58 -8.11 -15.03
N THR A 591 12.70 -9.24 -14.33
CA THR A 591 13.86 -10.13 -14.40
C THR A 591 13.40 -11.55 -14.72
N ASN A 592 14.31 -12.34 -15.27
CA ASN A 592 14.06 -13.68 -15.79
C ASN A 592 15.06 -14.65 -15.12
N THR A 593 14.75 -15.94 -15.16
CA THR A 593 15.62 -17.04 -14.64
C THR A 593 17.09 -16.94 -15.06
N ASN A 594 17.35 -16.42 -16.25
CA ASN A 594 18.67 -16.42 -16.87
C ASN A 594 19.48 -15.14 -16.57
N ASN A 595 18.91 -14.16 -15.85
CA ASN A 595 19.62 -12.93 -15.51
C ASN A 595 20.69 -13.22 -14.44
N ASN A 596 21.94 -12.84 -14.68
CA ASN A 596 22.99 -12.85 -13.66
C ASN A 596 22.82 -11.70 -12.66
N VAL A 597 23.62 -11.71 -11.58
CA VAL A 597 23.59 -10.69 -10.50
C VAL A 597 23.69 -9.27 -11.07
N ASP A 598 24.67 -9.01 -11.94
CA ASP A 598 24.88 -7.69 -12.55
C ASP A 598 23.67 -7.21 -13.35
N ASN A 599 23.00 -8.11 -14.07
CA ASN A 599 21.81 -7.78 -14.85
C ASN A 599 20.64 -7.41 -13.94
N ILE A 600 20.48 -8.12 -12.81
CA ILE A 600 19.45 -7.81 -11.81
C ILE A 600 19.73 -6.44 -11.18
N ILE A 601 20.98 -6.18 -10.77
CA ILE A 601 21.39 -4.87 -10.21
C ILE A 601 21.10 -3.74 -11.20
N LYS A 602 21.52 -3.87 -12.46
CA LYS A 602 21.29 -2.86 -13.50
C LYS A 602 19.80 -2.62 -13.72
N GLN A 603 19.01 -3.69 -13.74
CA GLN A 603 17.56 -3.58 -13.92
C GLN A 603 16.89 -2.92 -12.72
N ALA A 604 17.37 -3.17 -11.49
CA ALA A 604 16.91 -2.46 -10.30
C ALA A 604 17.18 -0.95 -10.41
N PHE A 605 18.39 -0.52 -10.77
CA PHE A 605 18.68 0.91 -10.97
C PHE A 605 17.81 1.56 -12.05
N VAL A 606 17.55 0.86 -13.16
CA VAL A 606 16.62 1.33 -14.19
C VAL A 606 15.19 1.49 -13.66
N ILE A 607 14.73 0.58 -12.77
CA ILE A 607 13.40 0.66 -12.15
C ILE A 607 13.32 1.87 -11.21
N ASP A 608 14.37 2.20 -10.45
CA ASP A 608 14.39 3.39 -9.58
C ASP A 608 14.22 4.68 -10.38
N GLU A 609 15.06 4.83 -11.41
CA GLU A 609 15.09 6.01 -12.26
C GLU A 609 13.80 6.20 -13.06
N ARG A 610 13.05 5.10 -13.28
CA ARG A 610 11.80 5.08 -14.04
C ARG A 610 10.61 4.63 -13.21
N ASN A 611 10.65 4.84 -11.90
CA ASN A 611 9.61 4.42 -10.95
C ASN A 611 8.23 5.05 -11.26
N GLN A 612 8.20 6.11 -12.08
CA GLN A 612 7.02 6.65 -12.74
C GLN A 612 7.18 6.47 -14.26
N CYS A 613 6.55 5.44 -14.84
CA CYS A 613 6.52 5.25 -16.29
C CYS A 613 5.14 5.68 -16.80
N GLU A 614 5.07 6.78 -17.58
CA GLU A 614 3.80 7.32 -18.07
C GLU A 614 3.07 6.30 -18.96
N ILE A 615 3.81 5.51 -19.75
CA ILE A 615 3.23 4.43 -20.57
C ILE A 615 2.48 3.41 -19.70
N LYS A 616 3.11 2.97 -18.61
CA LYS A 616 2.51 2.01 -17.68
C LYS A 616 1.21 2.56 -17.09
N ASN A 617 1.27 3.79 -16.57
CA ASN A 617 0.15 4.42 -15.89
C ASN A 617 -1.07 4.66 -16.81
N ILE A 618 -0.84 4.87 -18.11
CA ILE A 618 -1.92 5.26 -19.05
C ILE A 618 -2.49 4.08 -19.83
N PHE A 619 -1.65 3.09 -20.17
CA PHE A 619 -2.03 1.99 -21.06
C PHE A 619 -2.17 0.64 -20.38
N GLU A 620 -1.58 0.42 -19.20
CA GLU A 620 -1.74 -0.88 -18.51
C GLU A 620 -3.13 -0.99 -17.86
N LYS A 621 -3.81 -2.11 -18.09
CA LYS A 621 -5.09 -2.39 -17.45
C LYS A 621 -4.85 -2.78 -16.00
N THR A 622 -5.60 -2.17 -15.08
CA THR A 622 -5.57 -2.58 -13.69
C THR A 622 -6.15 -3.98 -13.52
N LYS A 623 -5.51 -4.79 -12.66
CA LYS A 623 -6.04 -6.05 -12.17
C LYS A 623 -7.01 -5.75 -11.03
N THR A 624 -8.18 -6.37 -11.09
CA THR A 624 -9.16 -6.33 -10.00
C THR A 624 -8.99 -7.53 -9.09
N TYR A 625 -9.33 -7.37 -7.82
CA TYR A 625 -9.41 -8.49 -6.89
C TYR A 625 -10.36 -9.59 -7.43
N PRO A 626 -10.07 -10.89 -7.20
CA PRO A 626 -10.85 -11.98 -7.80
C PRO A 626 -12.33 -12.01 -7.41
N TYR A 627 -12.67 -11.47 -6.25
CA TYR A 627 -14.04 -11.49 -5.74
C TYR A 627 -14.66 -10.08 -5.75
N LYS A 628 -15.89 -9.99 -6.25
CA LYS A 628 -16.71 -8.79 -6.15
C LYS A 628 -17.34 -8.69 -4.76
N LEU A 629 -17.78 -7.49 -4.37
CA LEU A 629 -18.44 -7.25 -3.08
C LEU A 629 -19.68 -8.14 -2.87
N SER A 630 -20.50 -8.36 -3.90
CA SER A 630 -21.65 -9.26 -3.84
C SER A 630 -21.24 -10.70 -3.53
N SER A 631 -20.16 -11.19 -4.16
CA SER A 631 -19.60 -12.51 -3.88
C SER A 631 -19.06 -12.61 -2.45
N LEU A 632 -18.37 -11.59 -1.96
CA LEU A 632 -17.87 -11.55 -0.58
C LEU A 632 -19.00 -11.56 0.45
N ASN A 633 -20.11 -10.87 0.18
CA ASN A 633 -21.29 -10.89 1.05
C ASN A 633 -21.91 -12.29 1.14
N LEU A 634 -22.04 -12.98 0.00
CA LEU A 634 -22.52 -14.36 -0.03
C LEU A 634 -21.60 -15.31 0.75
N LEU A 635 -20.28 -15.22 0.53
CA LEU A 635 -19.31 -16.03 1.27
C LEU A 635 -19.34 -15.74 2.79
N THR A 636 -19.56 -14.48 3.17
CA THR A 636 -19.72 -14.07 4.57
C THR A 636 -20.94 -14.73 5.20
N GLU A 637 -22.05 -14.85 4.48
CA GLU A 637 -23.25 -15.55 4.97
C GLU A 637 -23.06 -17.06 5.06
N LYS A 638 -22.42 -17.69 4.06
CA LYS A 638 -22.00 -19.09 4.14
C LYS A 638 -21.09 -19.33 5.36
N THR A 639 -20.18 -18.40 5.64
CA THR A 639 -19.31 -18.47 6.82
C THR A 639 -20.09 -18.29 8.12
N SER A 640 -21.07 -17.38 8.16
CA SER A 640 -21.94 -17.18 9.33
C SER A 640 -22.74 -18.45 9.65
N LEU A 641 -23.26 -19.13 8.61
CA LEU A 641 -23.93 -20.42 8.75
C LEU A 641 -23.01 -21.50 9.33
N PHE A 642 -21.78 -21.63 8.80
CA PHE A 642 -20.78 -22.53 9.36
C PHE A 642 -20.54 -22.27 10.85
N LEU A 643 -20.36 -21.01 11.23
CA LEU A 643 -20.13 -20.64 12.63
C LEU A 643 -21.34 -20.97 13.52
N LEU A 644 -22.58 -20.72 13.06
CA LEU A 644 -23.79 -21.09 13.80
C LEU A 644 -23.88 -22.60 14.02
N GLU A 645 -23.68 -23.40 12.96
CA GLU A 645 -23.65 -24.87 13.07
C GLU A 645 -22.55 -25.34 14.03
N TYR A 646 -21.38 -24.72 13.96
CA TYR A 646 -20.25 -25.06 14.83
C TYR A 646 -20.49 -24.68 16.30
N PHE A 647 -21.03 -23.49 16.59
CA PHE A 647 -21.40 -23.09 17.95
C PHE A 647 -22.55 -23.94 18.52
N GLN A 648 -23.50 -24.37 17.68
CA GLN A 648 -24.55 -25.29 18.11
C GLN A 648 -23.96 -26.63 18.58
N GLU A 649 -23.00 -27.17 17.85
CA GLU A 649 -22.32 -28.41 18.25
C GLU A 649 -21.45 -28.22 19.50
N ILE A 650 -20.79 -27.07 19.65
CA ILE A 650 -20.11 -26.71 20.90
C ILE A 650 -21.11 -26.70 22.06
N PHE A 651 -22.28 -26.10 21.89
CA PHE A 651 -23.33 -26.04 22.92
C PHE A 651 -23.78 -27.45 23.34
N LYS A 652 -24.05 -28.35 22.39
CA LYS A 652 -24.39 -29.76 22.65
C LYS A 652 -23.27 -30.55 23.32
N ASN A 653 -22.02 -30.14 23.11
CA ASN A 653 -20.82 -30.79 23.64
C ASN A 653 -20.20 -30.07 24.84
N SER A 654 -20.90 -29.08 25.40
CA SER A 654 -20.42 -28.27 26.53
C SER A 654 -19.95 -29.15 27.70
N GLY A 655 -18.74 -28.86 28.19
CA GLY A 655 -18.11 -29.59 29.30
C GLY A 655 -17.57 -30.99 28.95
N LYS A 656 -17.68 -31.47 27.71
CA LYS A 656 -17.16 -32.79 27.31
C LYS A 656 -15.66 -32.76 26.95
N SER A 657 -15.13 -31.60 26.57
CA SER A 657 -13.73 -31.43 26.17
C SER A 657 -12.81 -31.43 27.37
N LYS A 658 -11.68 -32.14 27.26
CA LYS A 658 -10.81 -32.43 28.40
C LYS A 658 -9.38 -31.97 28.16
N LEU A 659 -8.79 -31.40 29.20
CA LEU A 659 -7.36 -31.13 29.28
C LEU A 659 -6.62 -32.41 29.67
N HIS A 660 -5.57 -32.71 28.92
CA HIS A 660 -4.64 -33.78 29.19
C HIS A 660 -3.25 -33.17 29.45
N LYS A 661 -2.74 -33.34 30.67
CA LYS A 661 -1.37 -32.97 31.01
C LYS A 661 -0.44 -34.14 30.70
N THR A 662 0.48 -33.96 29.77
CA THR A 662 1.63 -34.84 29.59
C THR A 662 2.84 -34.28 30.34
N LYS A 663 3.89 -35.09 30.55
CA LYS A 663 5.14 -34.64 31.21
C LYS A 663 5.81 -33.43 30.55
N LYS A 664 5.50 -33.14 29.28
CA LYS A 664 6.14 -32.06 28.48
C LYS A 664 5.18 -30.95 28.03
N LYS A 665 3.87 -31.21 27.91
CA LYS A 665 2.90 -30.27 27.31
C LYS A 665 1.49 -30.43 27.86
N ILE A 666 0.72 -29.34 27.81
CA ILE A 666 -0.74 -29.34 28.04
C ILE A 666 -1.40 -29.48 26.67
N GLU A 667 -2.22 -30.51 26.53
CA GLU A 667 -3.01 -30.78 25.33
C GLU A 667 -4.50 -30.76 25.67
N CYS A 668 -5.34 -30.43 24.69
CA CYS A 668 -6.78 -30.43 24.86
C CYS A 668 -7.43 -31.25 23.76
N LYS A 669 -8.28 -32.20 24.16
CA LYS A 669 -9.12 -32.94 23.21
C LYS A 669 -10.38 -32.14 22.96
N LEU A 670 -10.48 -31.56 21.76
CA LEU A 670 -11.65 -30.84 21.28
C LEU A 670 -12.62 -31.84 20.65
N ILE A 671 -13.75 -32.06 21.31
CA ILE A 671 -14.82 -32.96 20.90
C ILE A 671 -15.48 -32.48 19.60
N THR A 672 -15.78 -31.18 19.45
CA THR A 672 -16.50 -30.70 18.25
C THR A 672 -15.63 -30.73 17.00
N LEU A 673 -14.34 -30.41 17.13
CA LEU A 673 -13.40 -30.52 16.02
C LEU A 673 -12.92 -31.96 15.77
N GLY A 674 -13.03 -32.84 16.77
CA GLY A 674 -12.55 -34.22 16.71
C GLY A 674 -11.02 -34.34 16.71
N VAL A 675 -10.31 -33.36 17.27
CA VAL A 675 -8.84 -33.30 17.26
C VAL A 675 -8.28 -33.01 18.65
N THR A 676 -7.03 -33.42 18.87
CA THR A 676 -6.26 -33.00 20.04
C THR A 676 -5.36 -31.84 19.63
N VAL A 677 -5.43 -30.73 20.37
CA VAL A 677 -4.65 -29.52 20.11
C VAL A 677 -3.68 -29.23 21.24
N ASP A 678 -2.60 -28.52 20.89
CA ASP A 678 -1.66 -27.97 21.86
C ASP A 678 -2.28 -26.75 22.58
N SER A 679 -1.87 -26.48 23.82
CA SER A 679 -2.38 -25.34 24.60
C SER A 679 -2.19 -23.97 23.92
N ARG A 680 -1.32 -23.86 22.91
CA ARG A 680 -1.18 -22.68 22.05
C ARG A 680 -2.47 -22.26 21.34
N CYS A 681 -3.39 -23.20 21.11
CA CYS A 681 -4.69 -22.91 20.52
C CYS A 681 -5.67 -22.31 21.55
N LEU A 682 -5.44 -22.53 22.85
CA LEU A 682 -6.35 -22.11 23.91
C LEU A 682 -6.09 -20.65 24.33
N PRO A 683 -7.06 -20.00 24.99
CA PRO A 683 -6.89 -18.67 25.59
C PRO A 683 -5.66 -18.58 26.50
N THR A 684 -5.09 -17.38 26.65
CA THR A 684 -3.83 -17.17 27.39
C THR A 684 -3.85 -17.72 28.80
N GLY A 685 -5.01 -17.74 29.49
CA GLY A 685 -5.15 -18.27 30.83
C GLY A 685 -4.61 -19.70 30.97
N PHE A 686 -4.77 -20.55 29.95
CA PHE A 686 -4.28 -21.93 29.94
C PHE A 686 -2.75 -22.05 29.82
N SER A 687 -2.05 -20.95 29.50
CA SER A 687 -0.58 -20.87 29.51
C SER A 687 -0.02 -20.32 30.82
N THR A 688 -0.86 -19.80 31.71
CA THR A 688 -0.44 -19.28 33.02
C THR A 688 -0.14 -20.42 33.99
N SER A 689 0.47 -20.09 35.14
CA SER A 689 0.73 -21.09 36.20
C SER A 689 -0.55 -21.66 36.82
N VAL A 690 -1.66 -20.93 36.72
CA VAL A 690 -2.98 -21.34 37.24
C VAL A 690 -3.99 -21.27 36.10
N PRO A 691 -4.20 -22.38 35.36
CA PRO A 691 -5.19 -22.43 34.29
C PRO A 691 -6.61 -22.10 34.79
N PRO A 692 -7.49 -21.58 33.93
CA PRO A 692 -8.87 -21.30 34.29
C PRO A 692 -9.58 -22.54 34.85
N SER A 693 -10.32 -22.36 35.93
CA SER A 693 -11.16 -23.42 36.48
C SER A 693 -12.39 -23.68 35.60
N PRO A 694 -12.98 -24.90 35.62
CA PRO A 694 -14.10 -25.24 34.74
C PRO A 694 -15.42 -24.51 35.06
N ASP A 695 -15.75 -24.27 36.32
CA ASP A 695 -17.08 -23.79 36.76
C ASP A 695 -17.05 -22.88 37.98
N THR A 696 -15.85 -22.52 38.47
CA THR A 696 -15.68 -21.67 39.66
C THR A 696 -15.08 -20.30 39.33
N CYS A 697 -15.20 -19.38 40.27
CA CYS A 697 -14.45 -18.14 40.27
C CYS A 697 -12.96 -18.43 40.52
N ASP A 698 -12.08 -17.90 39.67
CA ASP A 698 -10.63 -18.13 39.73
C ASP A 698 -9.93 -17.39 40.89
N ARG A 699 -10.69 -16.60 41.65
CA ARG A 699 -10.23 -15.93 42.88
C ARG A 699 -10.74 -16.59 44.15
N CYS A 700 -12.08 -16.68 44.32
CA CYS A 700 -12.67 -17.16 45.57
C CYS A 700 -12.97 -18.67 45.57
N HIS A 701 -12.78 -19.34 44.44
CA HIS A 701 -12.99 -20.77 44.21
C HIS A 701 -14.42 -21.27 44.49
N LYS A 702 -15.38 -20.37 44.67
CA LYS A 702 -16.81 -20.69 44.73
C LYS A 702 -17.38 -20.84 43.32
N LYS A 703 -18.51 -21.54 43.19
CA LYS A 703 -19.24 -21.67 41.93
C LYS A 703 -19.48 -20.29 41.30
N LEU A 704 -19.19 -20.15 40.01
CA LEU A 704 -19.40 -18.90 39.29
C LEU A 704 -20.88 -18.82 38.86
N ASP A 705 -21.65 -18.04 39.59
CA ASP A 705 -23.10 -17.83 39.42
C ASP A 705 -23.45 -16.41 38.98
N ASN A 706 -22.58 -15.44 39.30
CA ASN A 706 -22.58 -14.09 38.73
C ASN A 706 -21.16 -13.70 38.35
N GLY A 707 -21.01 -12.70 37.49
CA GLY A 707 -19.69 -12.19 37.07
C GLY A 707 -19.43 -12.32 35.58
N GLU A 708 -18.15 -12.39 35.23
CA GLU A 708 -17.68 -12.34 33.85
C GLU A 708 -16.47 -13.25 33.66
N VAL A 709 -16.38 -13.84 32.47
CA VAL A 709 -15.22 -14.60 32.02
C VAL A 709 -14.47 -13.80 30.96
N LEU A 710 -13.22 -13.49 31.29
CA LEU A 710 -12.32 -12.67 30.50
C LEU A 710 -11.87 -13.37 29.23
N THR A 711 -11.24 -12.63 28.32
CA THR A 711 -10.72 -13.16 27.05
C THR A 711 -9.68 -14.26 27.26
N CYS A 712 -8.93 -14.21 28.37
CA CYS A 712 -7.97 -15.23 28.75
C CYS A 712 -8.60 -16.54 29.26
N GLY A 713 -9.93 -16.58 29.45
CA GLY A 713 -10.68 -17.74 29.93
C GLY A 713 -10.88 -17.79 31.45
N HIS A 714 -10.15 -16.97 32.23
CA HIS A 714 -10.40 -16.83 33.67
C HIS A 714 -11.74 -16.13 33.92
N GLY A 715 -12.49 -16.64 34.88
CA GLY A 715 -13.80 -16.14 35.29
C GLY A 715 -13.81 -15.68 36.73
N TYR A 716 -14.44 -14.54 36.99
CA TYR A 716 -14.50 -13.92 38.29
C TYR A 716 -15.91 -13.42 38.59
N HIS A 717 -16.36 -13.57 39.84
CA HIS A 717 -17.49 -12.79 40.34
C HIS A 717 -17.20 -11.29 40.19
N TYR A 718 -18.21 -10.45 39.95
CA TYR A 718 -17.99 -9.01 39.74
C TYR A 718 -17.22 -8.35 40.89
N GLU A 719 -17.59 -8.68 42.14
CA GLU A 719 -16.87 -8.22 43.34
C GLU A 719 -15.42 -8.72 43.36
N CYS A 720 -15.20 -9.99 43.01
CA CYS A 720 -13.85 -10.55 42.95
C CYS A 720 -12.98 -9.83 41.92
N TYR A 721 -13.55 -9.50 40.76
CA TYR A 721 -12.86 -8.79 39.68
C TYR A 721 -12.58 -7.33 40.05
N GLN A 722 -13.54 -6.66 40.70
CA GLN A 722 -13.35 -5.31 41.23
C GLN A 722 -12.22 -5.25 42.26
N ILE A 723 -12.13 -6.22 43.19
CA ILE A 723 -11.02 -6.27 44.15
C ILE A 723 -9.69 -6.59 43.44
N LEU A 724 -9.69 -7.11 42.21
CA LEU A 724 -8.48 -7.26 41.40
C LEU A 724 -8.14 -6.00 40.60
N GLU A 725 -8.93 -4.92 40.73
CA GLU A 725 -8.83 -3.67 39.97
C GLU A 725 -9.10 -3.86 38.47
N TYR A 726 -9.97 -4.81 38.14
CA TYR A 726 -10.33 -5.15 36.76
C TYR A 726 -9.14 -5.66 35.92
N GLY A 727 -8.22 -6.40 36.55
CA GLY A 727 -7.11 -7.08 35.87
C GLY A 727 -6.91 -8.53 36.29
N CYS A 728 -6.62 -9.40 35.32
CA CYS A 728 -6.28 -10.79 35.54
C CYS A 728 -4.83 -10.93 36.02
N ARG A 729 -4.65 -11.07 37.34
CA ARG A 729 -3.31 -11.20 37.96
C ARG A 729 -2.51 -12.41 37.43
N TYR A 730 -3.18 -13.51 37.07
CA TYR A 730 -2.49 -14.68 36.51
C TYR A 730 -1.88 -14.39 35.12
N CYS A 731 -2.60 -13.65 34.28
CA CYS A 731 -2.10 -13.24 32.98
C CYS A 731 -1.03 -12.16 33.10
N GLU A 732 -1.23 -11.17 33.99
CA GLU A 732 -0.22 -10.15 34.28
C GLU A 732 1.12 -10.77 34.70
N GLU A 733 1.10 -11.73 35.65
CA GLU A 733 2.30 -12.45 36.07
C GLU A 733 2.94 -13.28 34.94
N TYR A 734 2.12 -13.91 34.10
CA TYR A 734 2.61 -14.63 32.92
C TYR A 734 3.30 -13.69 31.93
N TYR A 735 2.71 -12.53 31.65
CA TYR A 735 3.29 -11.51 30.77
C TYR A 735 4.56 -10.92 31.37
N LYS A 736 4.60 -10.58 32.67
CA LYS A 736 5.81 -10.11 33.35
C LYS A 736 6.96 -11.10 33.19
N ARG A 737 6.74 -12.38 33.47
CA ARG A 737 7.75 -13.44 33.26
C ARG A 737 8.17 -13.54 31.81
N GLY A 738 7.23 -13.43 30.88
CA GLY A 738 7.48 -13.39 29.44
C GLY A 738 8.38 -12.23 29.02
N ILE A 739 8.12 -11.02 29.53
CA ILE A 739 8.93 -9.82 29.25
C ILE A 739 10.36 -10.04 29.76
N TYR A 740 10.53 -10.34 31.05
CA TYR A 740 11.87 -10.51 31.63
C TYR A 740 12.65 -11.63 30.95
N SER A 741 12.03 -12.78 30.68
CA SER A 741 12.72 -13.91 30.05
C SER A 741 13.11 -13.63 28.60
N ASN A 742 12.21 -13.06 27.80
CA ASN A 742 12.51 -12.78 26.39
C ASN A 742 13.47 -11.61 26.22
N VAL A 743 13.36 -10.55 27.03
CA VAL A 743 14.32 -9.43 27.03
C VAL A 743 15.70 -9.92 27.44
N LYS A 744 15.80 -10.69 28.54
CA LYS A 744 17.08 -11.27 28.97
C LYS A 744 17.70 -12.13 27.88
N SER A 745 16.91 -13.03 27.27
CA SER A 745 17.37 -13.87 26.16
C SER A 745 17.84 -13.03 24.96
N PHE A 746 17.15 -11.93 24.65
CA PHE A 746 17.55 -11.04 23.56
C PHE A 746 18.85 -10.29 23.88
N LEU A 747 18.99 -9.73 25.08
CA LEU A 747 20.22 -9.06 25.52
C LEU A 747 21.43 -10.02 25.50
N GLU A 748 21.28 -11.24 26.01
CA GLU A 748 22.31 -12.29 25.93
C GLU A 748 22.69 -12.58 24.47
N ARG A 749 21.71 -12.61 23.57
CA ARG A 749 21.92 -12.81 22.14
C ARG A 749 22.68 -11.65 21.47
N LEU A 750 22.45 -10.41 21.91
CA LEU A 750 23.15 -9.20 21.46
C LEU A 750 24.59 -9.15 21.99
N GLU A 751 24.80 -9.43 23.27
CA GLU A 751 26.12 -9.28 23.90
C GLU A 751 27.07 -10.45 23.65
N LYS A 752 26.55 -11.68 23.69
CA LYS A 752 27.35 -12.92 23.74
C LYS A 752 26.99 -13.93 22.64
N GLY A 753 25.80 -13.79 22.04
CA GLY A 753 25.33 -14.72 20.99
C GLY A 753 26.16 -14.68 19.70
N PRO A 754 26.05 -15.72 18.85
CA PRO A 754 26.83 -15.85 17.61
C PRO A 754 26.50 -14.76 16.59
N ASN A 755 27.44 -14.40 15.72
CA ASN A 755 27.19 -13.38 14.70
C ASN A 755 26.37 -13.85 13.50
N ILE A 756 25.93 -15.10 13.50
CA ILE A 756 25.14 -15.74 12.45
C ILE A 756 23.81 -16.21 13.00
N LEU A 757 22.84 -16.45 12.12
CA LEU A 757 21.56 -17.07 12.48
C LEU A 757 21.78 -18.49 13.05
N THR A 758 21.20 -18.73 14.23
CA THR A 758 21.06 -20.07 14.80
C THR A 758 19.96 -20.87 14.08
N SER A 759 19.92 -22.19 14.28
CA SER A 759 18.87 -23.04 13.69
C SER A 759 17.46 -22.68 14.16
N GLU A 760 17.30 -22.17 15.38
CA GLU A 760 16.01 -21.74 15.92
C GLU A 760 15.55 -20.38 15.36
N GLU A 761 16.51 -19.54 14.94
CA GLU A 761 16.25 -18.23 14.34
C GLU A 761 16.04 -18.30 12.83
N ARG A 762 16.62 -19.33 12.18
CA ARG A 762 16.23 -19.75 10.84
C ARG A 762 14.86 -20.36 10.97
N GLU A 763 13.83 -19.53 10.84
CA GLU A 763 12.55 -20.07 10.46
C GLU A 763 12.79 -20.82 9.16
N GLU A 764 12.65 -22.15 9.17
CA GLU A 764 12.67 -22.96 7.96
C GLU A 764 11.47 -22.54 7.11
N ARG A 765 11.60 -21.38 6.45
CA ARG A 765 11.03 -21.16 5.14
C ARG A 765 11.80 -22.13 4.26
N GLU A 766 11.36 -23.39 4.23
CA GLU A 766 11.34 -24.05 2.94
C GLU A 766 10.49 -23.15 2.06
N ASP A 767 11.15 -22.21 1.38
CA ASP A 767 10.58 -21.39 0.31
C ASP A 767 10.23 -22.33 -0.84
N ILE A 768 9.19 -23.13 -0.61
CA ILE A 768 8.41 -23.75 -1.65
C ILE A 768 7.46 -22.65 -2.12
N LEU A 769 8.02 -21.62 -2.76
CA LEU A 769 7.29 -20.87 -3.78
C LEU A 769 7.28 -21.72 -5.05
N VAL A 770 6.88 -22.99 -4.94
CA VAL A 770 6.26 -23.62 -6.10
C VAL A 770 4.93 -22.91 -6.19
N GLU A 771 4.71 -22.19 -7.29
CA GLU A 771 3.39 -21.80 -7.72
C GLU A 771 2.53 -23.07 -7.88
N GLU A 772 2.06 -23.64 -6.79
CA GLU A 772 0.78 -24.31 -6.84
C GLU A 772 -0.19 -23.21 -7.26
N ASN A 773 -0.73 -23.38 -8.46
CA ASN A 773 -1.81 -22.56 -8.97
C ASN A 773 -3.03 -22.82 -8.06
N GLU A 774 -3.08 -22.15 -6.91
CA GLU A 774 -4.29 -22.05 -6.12
C GLU A 774 -5.39 -21.53 -7.04
N ILE A 775 -6.36 -22.38 -7.34
CA ILE A 775 -7.45 -22.08 -8.24
C ILE A 775 -8.40 -21.14 -7.50
N ILE A 776 -8.70 -19.99 -8.10
CA ILE A 776 -9.78 -19.12 -7.64
C ILE A 776 -11.10 -19.84 -7.91
N GLU A 777 -11.90 -20.07 -6.87
CA GLU A 777 -13.20 -20.71 -7.03
C GLU A 777 -14.20 -19.73 -7.67
N GLU A 778 -14.86 -20.17 -8.74
CA GLU A 778 -16.05 -19.50 -9.27
C GLU A 778 -17.19 -19.58 -8.25
N ILE A 779 -17.88 -18.45 -8.04
CA ILE A 779 -18.98 -18.35 -7.08
C ILE A 779 -20.28 -18.19 -7.85
N GLU A 780 -21.18 -19.16 -7.68
CA GLU A 780 -22.54 -19.10 -8.20
C GLU A 780 -23.39 -18.15 -7.33
N ILE A 781 -23.61 -16.93 -7.82
CA ILE A 781 -24.38 -15.89 -7.10
C ILE A 781 -25.88 -16.21 -7.04
N ASN A 782 -26.36 -17.09 -7.93
CA ASN A 782 -27.78 -17.44 -8.03
C ASN A 782 -28.34 -18.09 -6.74
N GLU A 783 -27.49 -18.69 -5.90
CA GLU A 783 -27.87 -19.27 -4.60
C GLU A 783 -28.04 -18.24 -3.47
N SER A 784 -27.78 -16.94 -3.73
CA SER A 784 -27.63 -15.96 -2.64
C SER A 784 -28.88 -15.78 -1.78
N GLN A 785 -30.07 -15.88 -2.37
CA GLN A 785 -31.32 -15.72 -1.62
C GLN A 785 -31.59 -16.92 -0.71
N GLU A 786 -31.37 -18.14 -1.21
CA GLU A 786 -31.55 -19.36 -0.42
C GLU A 786 -30.60 -19.41 0.78
N VAL A 787 -29.33 -19.04 0.57
CA VAL A 787 -28.32 -18.96 1.64
C VAL A 787 -28.73 -17.92 2.68
N HIS A 788 -29.20 -16.76 2.24
CA HIS A 788 -29.65 -15.70 3.15
C HIS A 788 -30.85 -16.14 4.00
N GLU A 789 -31.86 -16.77 3.38
CA GLU A 789 -33.02 -17.30 4.10
C GLU A 789 -32.65 -18.42 5.08
N LYS A 790 -31.70 -19.29 4.70
CA LYS A 790 -31.15 -20.32 5.61
C LYS A 790 -30.42 -19.66 6.78
N PHE A 791 -29.61 -18.63 6.52
CA PHE A 791 -28.90 -17.87 7.55
C PHE A 791 -29.85 -17.26 8.58
N LEU A 792 -30.89 -16.54 8.14
CA LEU A 792 -31.87 -15.94 9.05
C LEU A 792 -32.63 -17.00 9.87
N ARG A 793 -33.00 -18.12 9.27
CA ARG A 793 -33.63 -19.24 9.99
C ARG A 793 -32.71 -19.82 11.06
N SER A 794 -31.46 -20.09 10.71
CA SER A 794 -30.45 -20.60 11.66
C SER A 794 -30.17 -19.62 12.79
N LEU A 795 -30.13 -18.32 12.50
CA LEU A 795 -29.92 -17.27 13.50
C LEU A 795 -31.08 -17.22 14.51
N ASN A 796 -32.32 -17.27 14.02
CA ASN A 796 -33.51 -17.31 14.89
C ASN A 796 -33.57 -18.60 15.72
N TYR A 797 -33.07 -19.72 15.17
CA TYR A 797 -33.05 -21.01 15.84
C TYR A 797 -32.06 -21.08 17.03
N VAL A 798 -31.14 -20.12 17.18
CA VAL A 798 -30.22 -20.05 18.33
C VAL A 798 -30.96 -20.00 19.67
N ASN A 799 -32.13 -19.34 19.70
CA ASN A 799 -32.97 -19.27 20.90
C ASN A 799 -33.44 -20.65 21.38
N ALA A 800 -33.52 -21.63 20.47
CA ALA A 800 -33.98 -22.99 20.76
C ALA A 800 -32.86 -23.97 21.17
N TRP A 801 -31.57 -23.55 21.23
CA TRP A 801 -30.49 -24.48 21.62
C TRP A 801 -30.56 -24.93 23.07
#